data_AF-A0A3R7W7V0-F1
#
_entry.id   AF-A0A3R7W7V0-F1
#
_cell.length_a   1.000
_cell.length_b   1.000
_cell.length_c   1.000
_cell.angle_alpha   90.00
_cell.angle_beta   90.00
_cell.angle_gamma   90.00
#
_symmetry.space_group_name_H-M   'P 1'
#
loop_
_entity.id
_entity.type
_entity.pdbx_description
1 polymer ?
#
loop_
_entity_poly.entity_id
_entity_poly.type
_entity_poly.pdbx_seq_one_letter_code
_entity_poly.pdbx_strand_id
1 'polypeptide(L)'
;MHRFYSKGSAAPLALLFTLVSMSFTVAYLKNSFSQAAMEKYRYAEWKALYAAEAGLNDVGVVVLPYITSDTLLVRNGVSYGADENNRPIGMYKDIACSTQLLPNSTRKEYIAYSTGVADYITPSGTNVSIERRVFTSMRPQGFEEFMYFTHEEEPIGPGNTGSVNFCGSDELDGKVHTNGNMSFCQWSCATFNGEINVTYEAEEQGNLFNGNQNCINDYLEDDELVIDTVHQIIYPPQNSTEVAKQNATKTFVADTKLFRPGKKDTLVMTEINFVEGGYWAAQWTYNIPPIGNPPAEFSFQYDSLASGLETDDFHLHLFPNEFDGTANTYNSNFLVMSGNTLDGINLYSLVSSGDFEIGDGDQIFIFNEDNSKVISFISSGIATLGTDRLRVSFYGETLAYNGPEGIGFNDDENITFVNASASDGLNENVEWNNQVYYHDHDLTETNPDGWTGYCEAGGRQHFDFDYWTAGGTSCDIFNCPDEIYNSEHVFMNRTFFSTGNSPQIIYIKGGQVLVRGTVDGQFTIVTDDYTEYRVHSSTNTVDRVWGNIWLIDDVVYADSYTSGAVVQPAYGGSNNVLGLIAGGSVIIANTRPNGSRDRQFGQDIKINAAVLAMNGGFISHYWQNSTIGHHDPILGGIYNLPIADGRGGHRNYYRNEDQSGAHTNDNTGDYRGYVKLWGSIVQFRRGYMKRNTGGGSPYNTGDIGYDKNYNYDYNLRLNPPPYFPDLENTNNTVILKMASYGEARNQQQD
;
A
#
# COMPACT_ATOMS: atom_id res chain seq x y z
N MET A 1 56.51 25.35 110.52
CA MET A 1 55.08 25.32 110.19
C MET A 1 54.92 24.93 108.72
N HIS A 2 54.11 23.90 108.47
CA HIS A 2 53.51 23.41 107.23
C HIS A 2 54.39 23.09 105.99
N ARG A 3 54.69 21.78 105.85
CA ARG A 3 54.84 21.10 104.55
C ARG A 3 53.49 21.11 103.83
N PHE A 4 53.40 21.75 102.66
CA PHE A 4 52.30 21.54 101.72
C PHE A 4 52.63 20.34 100.82
N TYR A 5 51.88 19.26 100.98
CA TYR A 5 51.82 18.16 100.02
C TYR A 5 51.11 18.65 98.76
N SER A 6 51.84 18.80 97.65
CA SER A 6 51.24 18.84 96.32
C SER A 6 50.73 17.43 95.99
N LYS A 7 49.41 17.24 96.03
CA LYS A 7 48.77 16.00 95.55
C LYS A 7 48.94 15.93 94.04
N GLY A 8 49.83 15.07 93.56
CA GLY A 8 50.07 14.87 92.13
C GLY A 8 48.82 14.34 91.43
N SER A 9 48.29 15.11 90.47
CA SER A 9 47.18 14.72 89.59
C SER A 9 47.61 13.97 88.33
N ALA A 10 48.92 13.71 88.16
CA ALA A 10 49.48 13.11 86.96
C ALA A 10 48.93 11.69 86.67
N ALA A 11 48.74 10.87 87.70
CA ALA A 11 48.22 9.50 87.52
C ALA A 11 46.74 9.46 87.10
N PRO A 12 45.80 10.18 87.75
CA PRO A 12 44.42 10.28 87.28
C PRO A 12 44.30 10.88 85.87
N LEU A 13 45.10 11.91 85.54
CA LEU A 13 45.07 12.58 84.24
C LEU A 13 45.59 11.65 83.12
N ALA A 14 46.68 10.91 83.37
CA ALA A 14 47.21 9.91 82.44
C ALA A 14 46.22 8.75 82.21
N LEU A 15 45.49 8.34 83.25
CA LEU A 15 44.44 7.31 83.15
C LEU A 15 43.23 7.80 82.35
N LEU A 16 42.88 9.08 82.49
CA LEU A 16 41.82 9.71 81.70
C LEU A 16 42.24 9.89 80.24
N PHE A 17 43.46 10.34 79.95
CA PHE A 17 43.98 10.42 78.59
C PHE A 17 44.13 9.04 77.91
N THR A 18 44.47 7.99 78.66
CA THR A 18 44.49 6.62 78.11
C THR A 18 43.08 6.09 77.83
N LEU A 19 42.11 6.33 78.71
CA LEU A 19 40.70 5.99 78.44
C LEU A 19 40.13 6.75 77.23
N VAL A 20 40.45 8.04 77.10
CA VAL A 20 40.04 8.86 75.96
C VAL A 20 40.73 8.38 74.67
N SER A 21 42.03 8.08 74.72
CA SER A 21 42.78 7.51 73.57
C SER A 21 42.25 6.15 73.14
N MET A 22 41.95 5.25 74.09
CA MET A 22 41.29 3.97 73.80
C MET A 22 39.89 4.19 73.19
N SER A 23 39.13 5.16 73.68
CA SER A 23 37.81 5.50 73.14
C SER A 23 37.90 5.99 71.69
N PHE A 24 38.86 6.86 71.38
CA PHE A 24 39.15 7.29 70.01
C PHE A 24 39.61 6.14 69.12
N THR A 25 40.43 5.24 69.66
CA THR A 25 40.91 4.05 68.92
C THR A 25 39.76 3.11 68.59
N VAL A 26 38.87 2.84 69.55
CA VAL A 26 37.67 2.00 69.34
C VAL A 26 36.70 2.65 68.36
N ALA A 27 36.47 3.96 68.45
CA ALA A 27 35.62 4.70 67.51
C ALA A 27 36.20 4.69 66.08
N TYR A 28 37.52 4.88 65.94
CA TYR A 28 38.22 4.81 64.67
C TYR A 28 38.14 3.42 64.05
N LEU A 29 38.41 2.36 64.83
CA LEU A 29 38.29 0.98 64.37
C LEU A 29 36.86 0.66 63.93
N LYS A 30 35.85 1.08 64.71
CA LYS A 30 34.44 0.91 64.35
C LYS A 30 34.11 1.60 63.03
N ASN A 31 34.58 2.83 62.83
CA ASN A 31 34.37 3.56 61.57
C ASN A 31 35.09 2.88 60.39
N SER A 32 36.34 2.45 60.57
CA SER A 32 37.13 1.76 59.54
C SER A 32 36.49 0.44 59.13
N PHE A 33 35.99 -0.37 60.07
CA PHE A 33 35.25 -1.59 59.75
C PHE A 33 33.94 -1.30 59.01
N SER A 34 33.22 -0.24 59.39
CA SER A 34 32.01 0.18 58.69
C SER A 34 32.30 0.64 57.26
N GLN A 35 33.38 1.39 57.05
CA GLN A 35 33.81 1.84 55.73
C GLN A 35 34.24 0.67 54.86
N ALA A 36 35.06 -0.25 55.38
CA ALA A 36 35.50 -1.44 54.64
C ALA A 36 34.33 -2.36 54.25
N ALA A 37 33.33 -2.52 55.12
CA ALA A 37 32.12 -3.27 54.80
C ALA A 37 31.30 -2.59 53.69
N MET A 38 31.16 -1.27 53.78
CA MET A 38 30.44 -0.47 52.77
C MET A 38 31.14 -0.47 51.42
N GLU A 39 32.47 -0.41 51.38
CA GLU A 39 33.25 -0.52 50.15
C GLU A 39 33.10 -1.89 49.49
N LYS A 40 33.18 -2.98 50.27
CA LYS A 40 32.94 -4.34 49.75
C LYS A 40 31.53 -4.50 49.20
N TYR A 41 30.54 -3.94 49.88
CA TYR A 41 29.15 -3.93 49.40
C TYR A 41 29.03 -3.18 48.08
N ARG A 42 29.52 -1.93 48.00
CA ARG A 42 29.48 -1.11 46.77
C ARG A 42 30.21 -1.80 45.62
N TYR A 43 31.35 -2.41 45.88
CA TYR A 43 32.11 -3.11 44.86
C TYR A 43 31.39 -4.34 44.33
N ALA A 44 30.75 -5.12 45.21
CA ALA A 44 29.91 -6.25 44.81
C ALA A 44 28.66 -5.79 44.05
N GLU A 45 28.07 -4.65 44.41
CA GLU A 45 26.97 -4.02 43.68
C GLU A 45 27.37 -3.65 42.24
N TRP A 46 28.53 -3.02 42.04
CA TRP A 46 29.05 -2.73 40.69
C TRP A 46 29.36 -4.02 39.90
N LYS A 47 29.89 -5.05 40.55
CA LYS A 47 30.12 -6.36 39.91
C LYS A 47 28.82 -7.02 39.46
N ALA A 48 27.78 -6.97 40.31
CA ALA A 48 26.47 -7.51 39.98
C ALA A 48 25.85 -6.72 38.82
N LEU A 49 25.92 -5.39 38.84
CA LEU A 49 25.44 -4.56 37.73
C LEU A 49 26.18 -4.90 36.42
N TYR A 50 27.51 -4.92 36.44
CA TYR A 50 28.32 -5.23 35.26
C TYR A 50 28.04 -6.64 34.71
N ALA A 51 27.87 -7.64 35.57
CA ALA A 51 27.44 -8.98 35.15
C ALA A 51 26.04 -8.96 34.51
N ALA A 52 25.11 -8.17 35.07
CA ALA A 52 23.76 -8.03 34.53
C ALA A 52 23.79 -7.42 33.12
N GLU A 53 24.56 -6.36 32.92
CA GLU A 53 24.75 -5.70 31.61
C GLU A 53 25.39 -6.63 30.58
N ALA A 54 26.36 -7.45 31.00
CA ALA A 54 26.96 -8.46 30.14
C ALA A 54 25.94 -9.50 29.68
N GLY A 55 25.14 -10.06 30.60
CA GLY A 55 24.08 -10.99 30.22
C GLY A 55 23.04 -10.37 29.27
N LEU A 56 22.75 -9.07 29.46
CA LEU A 56 21.84 -8.35 28.59
C LEU A 56 22.41 -8.19 27.17
N ASN A 57 23.69 -7.85 27.04
CA ASN A 57 24.33 -7.64 25.74
C ASN A 57 24.71 -8.95 25.03
N ASP A 58 25.21 -9.95 25.76
CA ASP A 58 25.69 -11.22 25.20
C ASP A 58 24.53 -12.13 24.74
N VAL A 59 23.36 -12.01 25.36
CA VAL A 59 22.21 -12.90 25.11
C VAL A 59 20.93 -12.12 24.85
N GLY A 60 20.55 -11.22 25.76
CA GLY A 60 19.26 -10.53 25.71
C GLY A 60 19.02 -9.77 24.40
N VAL A 61 19.88 -8.78 24.11
CA VAL A 61 19.80 -7.93 22.90
C VAL A 61 19.97 -8.74 21.63
N VAL A 62 20.83 -9.76 21.62
CA VAL A 62 21.10 -10.60 20.45
C VAL A 62 19.87 -11.40 20.05
N VAL A 63 19.13 -11.94 21.02
CA VAL A 63 17.95 -12.77 20.75
C VAL A 63 16.69 -11.93 20.56
N LEU A 64 16.67 -10.68 21.05
CA LEU A 64 15.49 -9.83 21.05
C LEU A 64 14.81 -9.65 19.67
N PRO A 65 15.53 -9.48 18.55
CA PRO A 65 14.93 -9.43 17.21
C PRO A 65 14.24 -10.72 16.75
N TYR A 66 14.57 -11.87 17.35
CA TYR A 66 14.13 -13.20 16.94
C TYR A 66 12.89 -13.70 17.71
N ILE A 67 12.44 -12.98 18.73
CA ILE A 67 11.36 -13.47 19.59
C ILE A 67 10.00 -13.34 18.88
N THR A 68 9.22 -14.40 18.93
CA THR A 68 7.82 -14.43 18.47
C THR A 68 6.83 -14.42 19.63
N SER A 69 7.31 -14.71 20.84
CA SER A 69 6.54 -14.72 22.08
C SER A 69 7.45 -14.52 23.29
N ASP A 70 6.87 -14.17 24.44
CA ASP A 70 7.60 -13.97 25.68
C ASP A 70 8.40 -15.21 26.07
N THR A 71 9.71 -15.06 26.19
CA THR A 71 10.65 -16.17 26.33
C THR A 71 11.65 -15.91 27.46
N LEU A 72 11.79 -16.87 28.37
CA LEU A 72 12.88 -16.91 29.35
C LEU A 72 14.04 -17.72 28.76
N LEU A 73 15.15 -17.06 28.43
CA LEU A 73 16.28 -17.66 27.73
C LEU A 73 17.23 -18.37 28.68
N VAL A 74 17.60 -17.70 29.78
CA VAL A 74 18.60 -18.20 30.73
C VAL A 74 18.00 -18.16 32.13
N ARG A 75 17.61 -19.33 32.62
CA ARG A 75 17.10 -19.50 34.00
C ARG A 75 18.19 -19.81 35.02
N ASN A 76 19.22 -20.56 34.60
CA ASN A 76 20.35 -20.93 35.46
C ASN A 76 21.52 -19.98 35.21
N GLY A 77 22.18 -19.53 36.27
CA GLY A 77 23.17 -18.46 36.10
C GLY A 77 24.47 -18.90 35.45
N VAL A 78 25.00 -18.04 34.59
CA VAL A 78 26.24 -18.22 33.83
C VAL A 78 27.32 -17.32 34.42
N SER A 79 28.49 -17.88 34.70
CA SER A 79 29.63 -17.14 35.24
C SER A 79 30.19 -16.18 34.20
N TYR A 80 30.50 -14.95 34.61
CA TYR A 80 31.00 -13.89 33.74
C TYR A 80 32.30 -13.27 34.25
N GLY A 81 33.23 -13.03 33.33
CA GLY A 81 34.54 -12.43 33.57
C GLY A 81 35.51 -13.31 34.37
N ALA A 82 36.75 -12.86 34.49
CA ALA A 82 37.77 -13.47 35.34
C ALA A 82 38.55 -12.38 36.08
N ASP A 83 38.72 -12.53 37.39
CA ASP A 83 39.60 -11.68 38.19
C ASP A 83 41.09 -12.05 38.01
N GLU A 84 41.99 -11.34 38.69
CA GLU A 84 43.44 -11.59 38.66
C GLU A 84 43.84 -13.02 39.08
N ASN A 85 42.94 -13.76 39.74
CA ASN A 85 43.12 -15.14 40.18
C ASN A 85 42.30 -16.14 39.34
N ASN A 86 41.82 -15.70 38.17
CA ASN A 86 41.02 -16.49 37.24
C ASN A 86 39.68 -16.99 37.82
N ARG A 87 39.10 -16.26 38.79
CA ARG A 87 37.77 -16.55 39.36
C ARG A 87 36.70 -15.67 38.71
N PRO A 88 35.45 -16.14 38.60
CA PRO A 88 34.36 -15.34 38.06
C PRO A 88 34.19 -14.00 38.78
N ILE A 89 33.99 -12.92 38.01
CA ILE A 89 33.72 -11.59 38.55
C ILE A 89 32.30 -11.54 39.14
N GLY A 90 31.37 -12.26 38.50
CA GLY A 90 29.98 -12.46 38.93
C GLY A 90 29.29 -13.52 38.07
N MET A 91 27.97 -13.57 38.14
CA MET A 91 27.14 -14.41 37.26
C MET A 91 25.90 -13.65 36.81
N TYR A 92 25.40 -13.90 35.61
CA TYR A 92 24.10 -13.40 35.16
C TYR A 92 23.08 -14.54 35.06
N LYS A 93 21.81 -14.24 35.33
CA LYS A 93 20.67 -15.18 35.31
C LYS A 93 19.36 -14.43 34.99
N ASP A 94 18.28 -15.19 34.87
CA ASP A 94 16.92 -14.68 34.65
C ASP A 94 16.82 -13.73 33.45
N ILE A 95 17.44 -14.13 32.33
CA ILE A 95 17.37 -13.37 31.08
C ILE A 95 16.04 -13.66 30.40
N ALA A 96 15.18 -12.66 30.34
CA ALA A 96 13.83 -12.76 29.78
C ALA A 96 13.64 -11.69 28.71
N CYS A 97 13.04 -12.09 27.59
CA CYS A 97 12.68 -11.20 26.50
C CYS A 97 11.16 -11.26 26.27
N SER A 98 10.52 -10.12 26.05
CA SER A 98 9.08 -10.00 25.84
C SER A 98 8.76 -8.90 24.83
N THR A 99 7.52 -8.91 24.33
CA THR A 99 6.99 -7.83 23.48
C THR A 99 5.71 -7.26 24.08
N GLN A 100 5.54 -5.95 24.03
CA GLN A 100 4.32 -5.27 24.48
C GLN A 100 3.84 -4.25 23.43
N LEU A 101 2.52 -4.12 23.24
CA LEU A 101 1.99 -3.07 22.36
C LEU A 101 2.13 -1.71 23.05
N LEU A 102 2.64 -0.71 22.35
CA LEU A 102 2.72 0.64 22.88
C LEU A 102 1.30 1.22 23.04
N PRO A 103 0.99 1.90 24.16
CA PRO A 103 -0.32 2.54 24.34
C PRO A 103 -0.63 3.52 23.21
N ASN A 104 -1.83 3.42 22.63
CA ASN A 104 -2.30 4.26 21.51
C ASN A 104 -1.40 4.20 20.25
N SER A 105 -0.66 3.12 20.05
CA SER A 105 0.16 2.89 18.88
C SER A 105 -0.06 1.48 18.33
N THR A 106 0.26 1.28 17.05
CA THR A 106 0.25 -0.04 16.41
C THR A 106 1.60 -0.74 16.52
N ARG A 107 2.62 -0.10 17.11
CA ARG A 107 3.98 -0.65 17.25
C ARG A 107 4.14 -1.44 18.55
N LYS A 108 4.92 -2.51 18.46
CA LYS A 108 5.37 -3.28 19.62
C LYS A 108 6.70 -2.75 20.13
N GLU A 109 6.86 -2.70 21.44
CA GLU A 109 8.11 -2.49 22.13
C GLU A 109 8.67 -3.84 22.59
N TYR A 110 9.96 -4.04 22.33
CA TYR A 110 10.70 -5.25 22.65
C TYR A 110 11.51 -4.99 23.90
N ILE A 111 11.33 -5.82 24.93
CA ILE A 111 11.99 -5.61 26.22
C ILE A 111 12.84 -6.82 26.54
N ALA A 112 14.08 -6.58 26.96
CA ALA A 112 14.95 -7.61 27.54
C ALA A 112 15.35 -7.22 28.96
N TYR A 113 15.38 -8.22 29.85
CA TYR A 113 15.85 -8.10 31.22
C TYR A 113 17.02 -9.04 31.46
N SER A 114 17.91 -8.67 32.38
CA SER A 114 19.00 -9.52 32.87
C SER A 114 19.28 -9.24 34.34
N THR A 115 19.51 -10.28 35.14
CA THR A 115 19.85 -10.16 36.57
C THR A 115 21.26 -10.63 36.81
N GLY A 116 22.14 -9.75 37.28
CA GLY A 116 23.50 -10.08 37.69
C GLY A 116 23.59 -10.30 39.20
N VAL A 117 24.45 -11.23 39.58
CA VAL A 117 24.66 -11.67 40.96
C VAL A 117 26.15 -11.64 41.27
N ALA A 118 26.51 -11.04 42.41
CA ALA A 118 27.88 -11.03 42.91
C ALA A 118 27.92 -11.31 44.41
N ASP A 119 28.87 -12.15 44.81
CA ASP A 119 29.06 -12.56 46.19
C ASP A 119 30.24 -11.83 46.83
N TYR A 120 30.09 -11.46 48.10
CA TYR A 120 31.21 -10.99 48.92
C TYR A 120 31.15 -11.51 50.36
N ILE A 121 32.33 -11.66 50.95
CA ILE A 121 32.46 -12.08 52.33
C ILE A 121 32.58 -10.84 53.23
N THR A 122 31.60 -10.69 54.11
CA THR A 122 31.57 -9.65 55.15
C THR A 122 32.80 -9.74 56.07
N PRO A 123 33.17 -8.66 56.77
CA PRO A 123 34.24 -8.72 57.78
C PRO A 123 34.03 -9.76 58.88
N SER A 124 32.78 -10.21 59.10
CA SER A 124 32.41 -11.29 60.04
C SER A 124 32.49 -12.70 59.45
N GLY A 125 32.88 -12.87 58.19
CA GLY A 125 33.02 -14.17 57.53
C GLY A 125 31.72 -14.73 56.91
N THR A 126 30.63 -13.96 56.92
CA THR A 126 29.36 -14.36 56.31
C THR A 126 29.38 -14.04 54.82
N ASN A 127 28.98 -15.00 53.97
CA ASN A 127 28.80 -14.78 52.54
C ASN A 127 27.49 -14.04 52.29
N VAL A 128 27.53 -12.98 51.50
CA VAL A 128 26.36 -12.16 51.13
C VAL A 128 26.33 -12.05 49.62
N SER A 129 25.17 -12.35 49.05
CA SER A 129 24.90 -12.24 47.62
C SER A 129 24.13 -10.94 47.34
N ILE A 130 24.57 -10.17 46.35
CA ILE A 130 23.90 -8.97 45.86
C ILE A 130 23.39 -9.25 44.45
N GLU A 131 22.12 -8.94 44.20
CA GLU A 131 21.50 -9.04 42.89
C GLU A 131 21.17 -7.65 42.36
N ARG A 132 21.46 -7.42 41.07
CA ARG A 132 21.13 -6.20 40.33
C ARG A 132 20.46 -6.59 39.03
N ARG A 133 19.37 -5.91 38.67
CA ARG A 133 18.63 -6.20 37.44
C ARG A 133 18.67 -5.01 36.52
N VAL A 134 18.99 -5.25 35.26
CA VAL A 134 18.97 -4.24 34.20
C VAL A 134 17.92 -4.62 33.16
N PHE A 135 17.48 -3.61 32.42
CA PHE A 135 16.61 -3.79 31.28
C PHE A 135 17.03 -2.90 30.12
N THR A 136 16.65 -3.33 28.92
CA THR A 136 16.64 -2.49 27.73
C THR A 136 15.29 -2.65 27.05
N SER A 137 14.83 -1.57 26.44
CA SER A 137 13.67 -1.57 25.56
C SER A 137 14.13 -1.10 24.19
N MET A 138 13.63 -1.75 23.15
CA MET A 138 13.93 -1.45 21.76
C MET A 138 12.64 -1.39 20.97
N ARG A 139 12.63 -0.60 19.90
CA ARG A 139 11.49 -0.43 19.00
C ARG A 139 11.89 -0.80 17.58
N PRO A 140 11.02 -1.46 16.82
CA PRO A 140 11.23 -1.65 15.39
C PRO A 140 11.47 -0.32 14.70
N GLN A 141 12.46 -0.28 13.82
CA GLN A 141 12.55 0.75 12.79
C GLN A 141 11.67 0.31 11.63
N GLY A 142 10.87 1.22 11.08
CA GLY A 142 10.09 0.95 9.87
C GLY A 142 10.61 1.72 8.67
N PHE A 143 10.04 1.41 7.51
CA PHE A 143 10.39 2.03 6.24
C PHE A 143 10.13 3.55 6.22
N GLU A 144 9.27 4.06 7.10
CA GLU A 144 9.02 5.50 7.30
C GLU A 144 10.24 6.27 7.83
N GLU A 145 11.34 5.60 8.21
CA GLU A 145 12.58 6.26 8.62
C GLU A 145 13.26 7.00 7.45
N PHE A 146 13.11 6.48 6.24
CA PHE A 146 13.77 7.02 5.06
C PHE A 146 12.93 8.12 4.46
N MET A 147 13.56 9.22 4.08
CA MET A 147 12.94 10.16 3.17
C MET A 147 12.77 9.54 1.79
N TYR A 148 13.78 8.81 1.35
CA TYR A 148 13.80 8.12 0.08
C TYR A 148 14.49 6.77 0.26
N PHE A 149 13.78 5.69 -0.04
CA PHE A 149 14.29 4.33 -0.11
C PHE A 149 13.94 3.74 -1.48
N THR A 150 14.92 3.14 -2.15
CA THR A 150 14.64 2.26 -3.29
C THR A 150 15.34 0.92 -3.13
N HIS A 151 14.66 -0.16 -3.52
CA HIS A 151 15.32 -1.45 -3.59
C HIS A 151 16.28 -1.51 -4.79
N GLU A 152 15.82 -1.08 -5.96
CA GLU A 152 16.62 -0.97 -7.17
C GLU A 152 16.57 0.47 -7.68
N GLU A 153 17.74 1.11 -7.90
CA GLU A 153 17.85 2.39 -8.64
C GLU A 153 17.70 2.16 -10.16
N GLU A 154 16.80 1.27 -10.55
CA GLU A 154 16.36 1.09 -11.92
C GLU A 154 15.04 1.84 -12.15
N PRO A 155 14.84 2.43 -13.33
CA PRO A 155 13.55 3.03 -13.68
C PRO A 155 12.40 2.03 -13.71
N ILE A 156 11.21 2.52 -13.38
CA ILE A 156 9.93 1.85 -13.65
C ILE A 156 8.92 2.82 -14.30
N GLY A 157 8.07 2.28 -15.17
CA GLY A 157 7.04 3.00 -15.90
C GLY A 157 7.18 2.92 -17.43
N PRO A 158 6.14 3.33 -18.19
CA PRO A 158 6.09 3.26 -19.65
C PRO A 158 7.25 3.95 -20.37
N GLY A 159 7.70 3.36 -21.48
CA GLY A 159 8.83 3.88 -22.26
C GLY A 159 10.13 3.89 -21.45
N ASN A 160 10.39 2.79 -20.74
CA ASN A 160 11.54 2.65 -19.88
C ASN A 160 12.85 2.69 -20.69
N THR A 161 13.74 3.62 -20.35
CA THR A 161 15.02 3.84 -21.04
C THR A 161 16.19 3.11 -20.39
N GLY A 162 15.96 2.45 -19.25
CA GLY A 162 17.01 1.75 -18.49
C GLY A 162 17.97 2.69 -17.74
N SER A 163 17.67 3.98 -17.62
CA SER A 163 18.50 4.93 -16.87
C SER A 163 17.67 5.94 -16.09
N VAL A 164 18.07 6.19 -14.84
CA VAL A 164 17.55 7.24 -13.95
C VAL A 164 18.70 7.93 -13.26
N ASN A 165 18.63 9.25 -13.13
CA ASN A 165 19.69 10.03 -12.53
C ASN A 165 19.12 11.05 -11.54
N PHE A 166 19.94 11.42 -10.56
CA PHE A 166 19.74 12.58 -9.71
C PHE A 166 20.35 13.82 -10.36
N CYS A 167 19.54 14.84 -10.58
CA CYS A 167 19.87 16.04 -11.35
C CYS A 167 19.75 17.31 -10.49
N GLY A 168 20.23 18.44 -10.98
CA GLY A 168 20.25 19.70 -10.20
C GLY A 168 18.90 20.29 -9.82
N SER A 169 17.80 19.79 -10.36
CA SER A 169 16.44 20.16 -9.95
C SER A 169 15.85 19.24 -8.86
N ASP A 170 16.58 18.21 -8.44
CA ASP A 170 16.16 17.30 -7.38
C ASP A 170 16.62 17.85 -6.01
N GLU A 171 15.66 18.13 -5.12
CA GLU A 171 15.88 18.53 -3.74
C GLU A 171 15.27 17.48 -2.80
N LEU A 172 16.12 16.84 -1.98
CA LEU A 172 15.73 15.80 -1.01
C LEU A 172 16.29 16.15 0.37
N ASP A 173 15.41 16.48 1.32
CA ASP A 173 15.75 16.73 2.73
C ASP A 173 15.34 15.53 3.61
N GLY A 174 16.33 14.88 4.22
CA GLY A 174 16.19 13.68 5.03
C GLY A 174 17.09 12.52 4.61
N LYS A 175 16.88 11.35 5.22
CA LYS A 175 17.71 10.16 4.99
C LYS A 175 17.40 9.51 3.64
N VAL A 176 18.41 9.35 2.79
CA VAL A 176 18.32 8.71 1.47
C VAL A 176 19.03 7.37 1.51
N HIS A 177 18.37 6.31 1.06
CA HIS A 177 18.93 4.95 1.04
C HIS A 177 18.60 4.24 -0.27
N THR A 178 19.54 3.43 -0.76
CA THR A 178 19.30 2.50 -1.86
C THR A 178 19.98 1.17 -1.59
N ASN A 179 19.33 0.06 -1.95
CA ASN A 179 20.00 -1.25 -1.97
C ASN A 179 20.80 -1.50 -3.27
N GLY A 180 20.69 -0.61 -4.28
CA GLY A 180 21.49 -0.63 -5.51
C GLY A 180 22.38 0.62 -5.65
N ASN A 181 22.90 0.86 -6.85
CA ASN A 181 23.85 1.95 -7.12
C ASN A 181 23.17 3.27 -7.46
N MET A 182 23.68 4.39 -6.97
CA MET A 182 23.14 5.72 -7.29
C MET A 182 23.80 6.30 -8.54
N SER A 183 23.03 7.02 -9.36
CA SER A 183 23.52 7.70 -10.55
C SER A 183 23.18 9.19 -10.54
N PHE A 184 24.15 10.02 -10.91
CA PHE A 184 24.05 11.48 -11.00
C PHE A 184 24.13 11.96 -12.43
N CYS A 185 23.45 13.07 -12.70
CA CYS A 185 23.50 13.73 -14.00
C CYS A 185 24.90 14.28 -14.32
N GLN A 186 25.30 14.22 -15.59
CA GLN A 186 26.64 14.59 -16.03
C GLN A 186 26.99 16.08 -15.78
N TRP A 187 25.99 16.98 -15.81
CA TRP A 187 26.23 18.43 -15.83
C TRP A 187 25.61 19.18 -14.64
N SER A 188 25.04 18.47 -13.67
CA SER A 188 24.35 19.07 -12.52
C SER A 188 24.24 18.08 -11.35
N CYS A 189 24.31 18.58 -10.11
CA CYS A 189 24.22 17.76 -8.90
C CYS A 189 22.92 18.04 -8.16
N ALA A 190 22.23 16.98 -7.72
CA ALA A 190 21.09 17.10 -6.82
C ALA A 190 21.49 17.65 -5.44
N THR A 191 20.52 18.22 -4.73
CA THR A 191 20.71 18.72 -3.36
C THR A 191 20.16 17.70 -2.37
N PHE A 192 21.05 17.12 -1.55
CA PHE A 192 20.67 16.26 -0.43
C PHE A 192 20.96 16.97 0.88
N ASN A 193 19.94 17.12 1.72
CA ASN A 193 20.07 17.65 3.07
C ASN A 193 19.84 16.49 4.06
N GLY A 194 20.85 15.65 4.30
CA GLY A 194 20.70 14.50 5.18
C GLY A 194 21.76 13.43 4.97
N GLU A 195 21.57 12.30 5.64
CA GLU A 195 22.41 11.11 5.51
C GLU A 195 22.08 10.36 4.22
N ILE A 196 23.10 9.92 3.49
CA ILE A 196 22.97 9.08 2.29
C ILE A 196 23.66 7.75 2.56
N ASN A 197 22.90 6.65 2.53
CA ASN A 197 23.42 5.30 2.77
C ASN A 197 23.17 4.38 1.56
N VAL A 198 24.07 3.42 1.39
CA VAL A 198 23.98 2.35 0.40
C VAL A 198 24.32 1.03 1.06
N THR A 199 23.96 -0.09 0.44
CA THR A 199 24.24 -1.41 1.02
C THR A 199 25.66 -1.88 0.70
N TYR A 200 26.22 -2.70 1.60
CA TYR A 200 27.53 -3.33 1.41
C TYR A 200 27.60 -4.18 0.12
N GLU A 201 26.51 -4.87 -0.21
CA GLU A 201 26.42 -5.71 -1.41
C GLU A 201 26.49 -4.89 -2.71
N ALA A 202 26.07 -3.61 -2.69
CA ALA A 202 26.21 -2.70 -3.82
C ALA A 202 27.67 -2.25 -3.99
N GLU A 203 28.40 -2.09 -2.88
CA GLU A 203 29.84 -1.75 -2.88
C GLU A 203 30.69 -2.87 -3.48
N GLU A 204 30.41 -4.14 -3.14
CA GLU A 204 31.14 -5.29 -3.69
C GLU A 204 30.97 -5.45 -5.21
N GLN A 205 29.91 -4.89 -5.81
CA GLN A 205 29.62 -4.95 -7.25
C GLN A 205 30.35 -3.89 -8.09
N GLY A 206 31.06 -2.93 -7.47
CA GLY A 206 31.90 -1.94 -8.18
C GLY A 206 31.57 -0.49 -7.84
N ASN A 207 31.42 0.38 -8.86
CA ASN A 207 31.21 1.82 -8.66
C ASN A 207 29.82 2.11 -8.05
N LEU A 208 29.78 2.32 -6.73
CA LEU A 208 28.61 2.75 -5.93
C LEU A 208 27.88 3.97 -6.52
N PHE A 209 28.66 4.89 -7.07
CA PHE A 209 28.17 6.09 -7.73
C PHE A 209 28.59 6.15 -9.18
N ASN A 210 27.65 6.52 -10.03
CA ASN A 210 27.89 6.76 -11.44
C ASN A 210 27.57 8.22 -11.80
N GLY A 211 28.29 8.80 -12.77
CA GLY A 211 28.01 10.14 -13.27
C GLY A 211 29.09 11.16 -12.95
N ASN A 212 28.69 12.40 -12.65
CA ASN A 212 29.62 13.52 -12.49
C ASN A 212 30.43 13.42 -11.19
N GLN A 213 31.75 13.27 -11.32
CA GLN A 213 32.68 13.14 -10.19
C GLN A 213 32.63 14.32 -9.22
N ASN A 214 32.31 15.53 -9.68
CA ASN A 214 32.19 16.69 -8.78
C ASN A 214 31.01 16.51 -7.81
N CYS A 215 29.91 15.89 -8.26
CA CYS A 215 28.78 15.59 -7.38
C CYS A 215 29.12 14.50 -6.37
N ILE A 216 29.98 13.54 -6.76
CA ILE A 216 30.39 12.42 -5.91
C ILE A 216 31.37 12.90 -4.84
N ASN A 217 32.30 13.80 -5.20
CA ASN A 217 33.33 14.31 -4.29
C ASN A 217 32.78 15.10 -3.10
N ASP A 218 31.58 15.69 -3.23
CA ASP A 218 30.91 16.37 -2.11
C ASP A 218 30.47 15.40 -0.99
N TYR A 219 30.50 14.09 -1.26
CA TYR A 219 30.15 13.02 -0.31
C TYR A 219 31.36 12.12 0.08
N LEU A 220 32.58 12.59 -0.21
CA LEU A 220 33.84 11.95 0.19
C LEU A 220 34.52 12.81 1.27
N GLU A 221 34.99 12.21 2.36
CA GLU A 221 35.97 12.82 3.27
C GLU A 221 37.28 12.02 3.17
N ASP A 222 38.41 12.72 3.02
CA ASP A 222 39.76 12.11 2.97
C ASP A 222 39.94 10.96 1.95
N ASP A 223 39.31 11.07 0.77
CA ASP A 223 39.31 10.04 -0.30
C ASP A 223 38.67 8.69 0.11
N GLU A 224 38.00 8.63 1.26
CA GLU A 224 37.14 7.50 1.69
C GLU A 224 35.66 7.91 1.66
N LEU A 225 34.79 6.97 1.34
CA LEU A 225 33.35 7.19 1.33
C LEU A 225 32.86 7.40 2.77
N VAL A 226 32.30 8.57 3.08
CA VAL A 226 31.59 8.82 4.35
C VAL A 226 30.17 8.30 4.21
N ILE A 227 30.06 7.01 3.91
CA ILE A 227 28.80 6.34 3.71
C ILE A 227 28.77 5.17 4.66
N ASP A 228 27.75 5.17 5.51
CA ASP A 228 27.51 4.04 6.39
C ASP A 228 26.99 2.88 5.53
N THR A 229 27.85 1.89 5.29
CA THR A 229 27.46 0.68 4.57
C THR A 229 26.71 -0.22 5.52
N VAL A 230 25.42 -0.36 5.27
CA VAL A 230 24.52 -1.23 6.04
C VAL A 230 24.27 -2.52 5.29
N HIS A 231 23.90 -3.58 6.02
CA HIS A 231 23.39 -4.79 5.39
C HIS A 231 22.16 -4.49 4.54
N GLN A 232 21.99 -5.23 3.45
CA GLN A 232 20.79 -5.12 2.63
C GLN A 232 19.51 -5.24 3.46
N ILE A 233 18.66 -4.23 3.32
CA ILE A 233 17.31 -4.23 3.88
C ILE A 233 16.45 -5.10 2.96
N ILE A 234 15.76 -6.09 3.52
CA ILE A 234 14.90 -6.99 2.73
C ILE A 234 13.76 -6.20 2.10
N TYR A 235 13.52 -6.45 0.81
CA TYR A 235 12.40 -5.91 0.06
C TYR A 235 11.88 -6.96 -0.93
N PRO A 236 10.56 -7.08 -1.15
CA PRO A 236 9.49 -6.42 -0.41
C PRO A 236 9.46 -6.85 1.06
N PRO A 237 9.01 -5.99 1.98
CA PRO A 237 8.93 -6.34 3.40
C PRO A 237 8.00 -7.53 3.65
N GLN A 238 8.52 -8.59 4.27
CA GLN A 238 7.80 -9.86 4.47
C GLN A 238 6.55 -9.64 5.35
N ASN A 239 5.42 -10.22 4.94
CA ASN A 239 4.14 -10.19 5.68
C ASN A 239 3.57 -8.80 6.02
N SER A 240 4.19 -7.70 5.59
CA SER A 240 3.90 -6.38 6.12
C SER A 240 2.59 -5.79 5.58
N THR A 241 2.31 -5.97 4.29
CA THR A 241 1.00 -5.69 3.70
C THR A 241 -0.08 -6.56 4.31
N GLU A 242 0.21 -7.85 4.55
CA GLU A 242 -0.73 -8.78 5.18
C GLU A 242 -1.07 -8.39 6.62
N VAL A 243 -0.11 -7.90 7.40
CA VAL A 243 -0.37 -7.39 8.75
C VAL A 243 -1.28 -6.17 8.71
N ALA A 244 -1.05 -5.22 7.80
CA ALA A 244 -1.96 -4.07 7.62
C ALA A 244 -3.37 -4.52 7.21
N LYS A 245 -3.49 -5.41 6.22
CA LYS A 245 -4.78 -5.97 5.76
C LYS A 245 -5.53 -6.71 6.87
N GLN A 246 -4.84 -7.53 7.67
CA GLN A 246 -5.44 -8.29 8.79
C GLN A 246 -5.96 -7.39 9.91
N ASN A 247 -5.40 -6.18 10.06
CA ASN A 247 -5.83 -5.20 11.05
C ASN A 247 -6.70 -4.10 10.43
N ALA A 248 -7.23 -4.31 9.22
CA ALA A 248 -8.13 -3.37 8.55
C ALA A 248 -9.34 -3.02 9.44
N THR A 249 -9.49 -1.75 9.76
CA THR A 249 -10.67 -1.22 10.44
C THR A 249 -11.86 -1.06 9.48
N LYS A 250 -11.56 -0.89 8.19
CA LYS A 250 -12.52 -0.79 7.09
C LYS A 250 -11.98 -1.51 5.86
N THR A 251 -12.84 -2.29 5.23
CA THR A 251 -12.53 -2.99 3.98
C THR A 251 -13.54 -2.60 2.92
N PHE A 252 -13.06 -2.07 1.81
CA PHE A 252 -13.84 -1.82 0.60
C PHE A 252 -13.55 -2.94 -0.39
N VAL A 253 -14.59 -3.68 -0.77
CA VAL A 253 -14.47 -4.86 -1.62
C VAL A 253 -14.76 -4.47 -3.06
N ALA A 254 -13.80 -4.68 -3.95
CA ALA A 254 -13.86 -4.29 -5.37
C ALA A 254 -13.86 -5.51 -6.33
N ASP A 255 -13.63 -6.72 -5.83
CA ASP A 255 -13.60 -7.96 -6.63
C ASP A 255 -14.99 -8.62 -6.84
N THR A 256 -16.06 -8.06 -6.25
CA THR A 256 -17.41 -8.69 -6.27
C THR A 256 -18.05 -8.84 -7.65
N LYS A 257 -17.57 -8.10 -8.65
CA LYS A 257 -18.12 -8.07 -10.01
C LYS A 257 -17.27 -8.87 -11.01
N LEU A 258 -16.28 -9.63 -10.53
CA LEU A 258 -15.35 -10.42 -11.32
C LEU A 258 -15.68 -11.91 -11.28
N PHE A 259 -15.29 -12.65 -12.32
CA PHE A 259 -15.42 -14.11 -12.45
C PHE A 259 -16.82 -14.68 -12.17
N ARG A 260 -17.86 -13.87 -12.43
CA ARG A 260 -19.26 -14.29 -12.30
C ARG A 260 -19.63 -15.20 -13.48
N PRO A 261 -20.12 -16.43 -13.25
CA PRO A 261 -20.55 -17.32 -14.33
C PRO A 261 -21.56 -16.62 -15.24
N GLY A 262 -21.35 -16.68 -16.56
CA GLY A 262 -22.27 -16.10 -17.54
C GLY A 262 -22.34 -14.58 -17.62
N LYS A 263 -21.62 -13.85 -16.75
CA LYS A 263 -21.61 -12.39 -16.74
C LYS A 263 -20.22 -11.88 -17.13
N LYS A 264 -20.18 -10.74 -17.82
CA LYS A 264 -18.94 -10.01 -18.09
C LYS A 264 -18.38 -9.41 -16.79
N ASP A 265 -17.06 -9.35 -16.71
CA ASP A 265 -16.39 -8.74 -15.56
C ASP A 265 -16.53 -7.23 -15.62
N THR A 266 -16.76 -6.61 -14.47
CA THR A 266 -16.79 -5.15 -14.34
C THR A 266 -15.89 -4.79 -13.17
N LEU A 267 -14.97 -3.86 -13.36
CA LEU A 267 -14.04 -3.46 -12.30
C LEU A 267 -14.69 -2.42 -11.38
N VAL A 268 -14.17 -2.31 -10.16
CA VAL A 268 -14.63 -1.33 -9.17
C VAL A 268 -13.45 -0.50 -8.67
N MET A 269 -13.58 0.83 -8.76
CA MET A 269 -12.61 1.81 -8.26
C MET A 269 -13.13 2.40 -6.95
N THR A 270 -12.27 2.54 -5.94
CA THR A 270 -12.64 3.21 -4.68
C THR A 270 -12.09 4.64 -4.66
N GLU A 271 -12.87 5.62 -4.20
CA GLU A 271 -12.38 6.96 -3.86
C GLU A 271 -12.34 7.12 -2.33
N ILE A 272 -11.24 7.66 -1.80
CA ILE A 272 -11.10 8.15 -0.44
C ILE A 272 -10.83 9.65 -0.49
N ASN A 273 -11.80 10.44 -0.04
CA ASN A 273 -11.71 11.90 0.04
C ASN A 273 -11.68 12.35 1.50
N PHE A 274 -10.49 12.67 2.00
CA PHE A 274 -10.26 13.11 3.36
C PHE A 274 -10.80 14.51 3.62
N VAL A 275 -11.42 14.70 4.78
CA VAL A 275 -11.94 15.98 5.26
C VAL A 275 -11.68 16.09 6.76
N GLU A 276 -11.82 17.30 7.32
CA GLU A 276 -11.74 17.46 8.78
C GLU A 276 -12.78 16.56 9.49
N GLY A 277 -12.33 15.81 10.51
CA GLY A 277 -13.13 14.84 11.25
C GLY A 277 -13.33 13.47 10.59
N GLY A 278 -12.78 13.19 9.40
CA GLY A 278 -12.88 11.85 8.79
C GLY A 278 -12.59 11.78 7.28
N TYR A 279 -13.32 10.92 6.59
CA TYR A 279 -13.24 10.82 5.13
C TYR A 279 -14.57 10.38 4.53
N TRP A 280 -14.79 10.79 3.28
CA TRP A 280 -15.84 10.24 2.43
C TRP A 280 -15.27 9.10 1.60
N ALA A 281 -16.02 8.01 1.47
CA ALA A 281 -15.71 6.96 0.51
C ALA A 281 -16.86 6.75 -0.48
N ALA A 282 -16.51 6.47 -1.73
CA ALA A 282 -17.42 6.09 -2.81
C ALA A 282 -16.78 4.97 -3.64
N GLN A 283 -17.59 4.13 -4.29
CA GLN A 283 -17.10 3.13 -5.23
C GLN A 283 -17.81 3.27 -6.57
N TRP A 284 -17.06 3.06 -7.65
CA TRP A 284 -17.51 3.28 -9.02
C TRP A 284 -17.26 2.05 -9.87
N THR A 285 -18.23 1.64 -10.66
CA THR A 285 -17.99 0.66 -11.72
C THR A 285 -17.23 1.32 -12.87
N TYR A 286 -16.29 0.59 -13.44
CA TYR A 286 -15.60 0.99 -14.66
C TYR A 286 -15.15 -0.24 -15.43
N ASN A 287 -14.84 -0.03 -16.70
CA ASN A 287 -14.29 -1.05 -17.57
C ASN A 287 -12.96 -0.57 -18.17
N ILE A 288 -12.09 -1.52 -18.50
CA ILE A 288 -10.85 -1.25 -19.23
C ILE A 288 -11.05 -1.83 -20.65
N PRO A 289 -11.05 -0.99 -21.69
CA PRO A 289 -11.02 -1.41 -23.08
C PRO A 289 -9.94 -2.44 -23.38
N PRO A 290 -10.25 -3.46 -24.19
CA PRO A 290 -11.42 -3.55 -25.06
C PRO A 290 -12.73 -3.97 -24.34
N ILE A 291 -13.77 -3.15 -24.52
CA ILE A 291 -15.12 -3.33 -24.01
C ILE A 291 -15.97 -3.98 -25.10
N GLY A 292 -16.37 -5.23 -24.89
CA GLY A 292 -17.32 -5.87 -25.79
C GLY A 292 -18.76 -5.40 -25.59
N ASN A 293 -19.64 -5.81 -26.51
CA ASN A 293 -21.08 -5.52 -26.44
C ASN A 293 -21.73 -6.02 -25.13
N PRO A 294 -22.92 -5.51 -24.74
CA PRO A 294 -23.58 -5.90 -23.49
C PRO A 294 -23.72 -7.42 -23.30
N PRO A 295 -23.81 -7.91 -22.05
CA PRO A 295 -23.96 -9.34 -21.78
C PRO A 295 -25.22 -9.92 -22.41
N ALA A 296 -25.11 -11.16 -22.86
CA ALA A 296 -26.18 -11.90 -23.50
C ALA A 296 -27.11 -12.66 -22.54
N GLU A 297 -26.90 -12.50 -21.23
CA GLU A 297 -27.33 -13.47 -20.22
C GLU A 297 -28.20 -12.86 -19.12
N PHE A 298 -29.38 -13.45 -18.91
CA PHE A 298 -30.39 -12.95 -17.99
C PHE A 298 -31.04 -14.08 -17.19
N SER A 299 -31.25 -13.84 -15.90
CA SER A 299 -31.91 -14.80 -15.01
C SER A 299 -33.42 -14.59 -14.98
N PHE A 300 -34.15 -15.71 -15.09
CA PHE A 300 -35.61 -15.77 -15.11
C PHE A 300 -36.11 -17.01 -14.34
N GLN A 301 -37.42 -17.08 -14.11
CA GLN A 301 -38.13 -18.31 -13.77
C GLN A 301 -38.90 -18.83 -14.99
N TYR A 302 -38.90 -20.15 -15.22
CA TYR A 302 -39.70 -20.75 -16.28
C TYR A 302 -41.15 -20.90 -15.81
N ASP A 303 -42.09 -20.27 -16.50
CA ASP A 303 -43.52 -20.45 -16.26
C ASP A 303 -44.02 -21.61 -17.13
N SER A 304 -44.35 -22.74 -16.49
CA SER A 304 -44.82 -23.94 -17.19
C SER A 304 -46.34 -23.96 -17.34
N LEU A 305 -47.05 -23.10 -16.60
CA LEU A 305 -48.51 -23.03 -16.55
C LEU A 305 -49.08 -21.97 -17.52
N ALA A 306 -48.23 -21.10 -18.06
CA ALA A 306 -48.60 -20.10 -19.03
C ALA A 306 -49.27 -20.70 -20.27
N SER A 307 -50.46 -20.20 -20.59
CA SER A 307 -51.26 -20.60 -21.76
C SER A 307 -51.50 -19.46 -22.76
N GLY A 308 -51.00 -18.26 -22.45
CA GLY A 308 -51.22 -17.04 -23.22
C GLY A 308 -49.92 -16.28 -23.50
N LEU A 309 -50.08 -15.00 -23.83
CA LEU A 309 -48.97 -14.05 -24.06
C LEU A 309 -48.69 -13.17 -22.83
N GLU A 310 -49.39 -13.42 -21.73
CA GLU A 310 -49.14 -12.77 -20.45
C GLU A 310 -48.01 -13.51 -19.73
N THR A 311 -47.20 -12.78 -18.98
CA THR A 311 -46.05 -13.30 -18.24
C THR A 311 -45.99 -12.54 -16.93
N ASP A 312 -45.84 -13.26 -15.81
CA ASP A 312 -45.62 -12.65 -14.51
C ASP A 312 -44.22 -12.00 -14.45
N ASP A 313 -44.03 -11.04 -13.53
CA ASP A 313 -42.72 -10.41 -13.35
C ASP A 313 -41.63 -11.47 -13.15
N PHE A 314 -40.50 -11.29 -13.84
CA PHE A 314 -39.34 -12.17 -13.79
C PHE A 314 -39.50 -13.57 -14.39
N HIS A 315 -40.62 -13.83 -15.08
CA HIS A 315 -40.86 -15.13 -15.73
C HIS A 315 -40.58 -15.08 -17.24
N LEU A 316 -40.39 -16.26 -17.84
CA LEU A 316 -40.44 -16.48 -19.28
C LEU A 316 -41.04 -17.84 -19.61
N HIS A 317 -41.58 -17.98 -20.82
CA HIS A 317 -42.15 -19.23 -21.32
C HIS A 317 -42.19 -19.28 -22.84
N LEU A 318 -42.20 -20.49 -23.40
CA LEU A 318 -42.41 -20.70 -24.83
C LEU A 318 -43.88 -20.56 -25.21
N PHE A 319 -44.19 -20.19 -26.46
CA PHE A 319 -45.58 -20.15 -26.96
C PHE A 319 -45.75 -20.83 -28.33
N PRO A 320 -46.67 -21.80 -28.47
CA PRO A 320 -47.41 -22.48 -27.40
C PRO A 320 -46.49 -23.15 -26.38
N ASN A 321 -46.87 -23.16 -25.10
CA ASN A 321 -46.08 -23.71 -23.99
C ASN A 321 -46.39 -25.19 -23.76
N GLU A 322 -46.25 -26.02 -24.79
CA GLU A 322 -46.65 -27.42 -24.74
C GLU A 322 -45.43 -28.34 -24.88
N PHE A 323 -45.10 -29.03 -23.78
CA PHE A 323 -44.09 -30.08 -23.77
C PHE A 323 -44.71 -31.43 -24.12
N ASP A 324 -44.22 -32.08 -25.19
CA ASP A 324 -44.57 -33.45 -25.54
C ASP A 324 -43.62 -34.42 -24.84
N GLY A 325 -44.08 -35.02 -23.74
CA GLY A 325 -43.31 -36.00 -22.98
C GLY A 325 -43.05 -37.32 -23.72
N THR A 326 -43.74 -37.61 -24.83
CA THR A 326 -43.48 -38.81 -25.65
C THR A 326 -42.35 -38.57 -26.64
N ALA A 327 -42.33 -37.39 -27.26
CA ALA A 327 -41.29 -37.00 -28.20
C ALA A 327 -40.07 -36.34 -27.52
N ASN A 328 -40.22 -35.96 -26.24
CA ASN A 328 -39.25 -35.18 -25.46
C ASN A 328 -38.90 -33.84 -26.13
N THR A 329 -39.93 -33.12 -26.59
CA THR A 329 -39.77 -31.88 -27.37
C THR A 329 -40.79 -30.82 -26.99
N TYR A 330 -40.47 -29.56 -27.28
CA TYR A 330 -41.43 -28.45 -27.29
C TYR A 330 -41.84 -28.16 -28.72
N ASN A 331 -43.12 -27.87 -28.95
CA ASN A 331 -43.63 -27.46 -30.26
C ASN A 331 -44.09 -26.00 -30.20
N SER A 332 -43.12 -25.10 -30.20
CA SER A 332 -43.31 -23.68 -29.93
C SER A 332 -42.81 -22.81 -31.08
N ASN A 333 -43.35 -21.59 -31.20
CA ASN A 333 -43.05 -20.67 -32.30
C ASN A 333 -42.20 -19.46 -31.89
N PHE A 334 -42.33 -19.02 -30.64
CA PHE A 334 -41.57 -17.90 -30.08
C PHE A 334 -41.53 -18.02 -28.57
N LEU A 335 -40.61 -17.27 -27.95
CA LEU A 335 -40.50 -17.10 -26.51
C LEU A 335 -41.16 -15.79 -26.10
N VAL A 336 -41.88 -15.80 -24.97
CA VAL A 336 -42.37 -14.60 -24.29
C VAL A 336 -41.64 -14.48 -22.96
N MET A 337 -41.20 -13.27 -22.61
CA MET A 337 -40.50 -13.01 -21.37
C MET A 337 -40.92 -11.67 -20.75
N SER A 338 -40.90 -11.63 -19.43
CA SER A 338 -41.01 -10.38 -18.67
C SER A 338 -39.91 -9.41 -19.08
N GLY A 339 -40.24 -8.13 -19.16
CA GLY A 339 -39.30 -7.05 -19.37
C GLY A 339 -38.36 -6.84 -18.19
N ASN A 340 -38.73 -7.30 -17.00
CA ASN A 340 -37.87 -7.30 -15.81
C ASN A 340 -37.23 -8.68 -15.60
N THR A 341 -35.94 -8.71 -15.32
CA THR A 341 -35.19 -9.94 -15.01
C THR A 341 -34.98 -10.09 -13.49
N LEU A 342 -34.68 -11.31 -13.04
CA LEU A 342 -34.27 -11.56 -11.63
C LEU A 342 -32.98 -10.84 -11.26
N ASP A 343 -32.17 -10.44 -12.25
CA ASP A 343 -30.96 -9.64 -12.04
C ASP A 343 -31.25 -8.16 -11.71
N GLY A 344 -32.53 -7.75 -11.71
CA GLY A 344 -32.93 -6.35 -11.53
C GLY A 344 -32.77 -5.48 -12.78
N ILE A 345 -32.66 -6.10 -13.96
CA ILE A 345 -32.50 -5.40 -15.25
C ILE A 345 -33.87 -5.20 -15.89
N ASN A 346 -34.12 -3.99 -16.40
CA ASN A 346 -35.30 -3.69 -17.23
C ASN A 346 -34.95 -3.85 -18.71
N LEU A 347 -35.01 -5.08 -19.20
CA LEU A 347 -34.79 -5.44 -20.60
C LEU A 347 -35.78 -4.78 -21.56
N TYR A 348 -37.02 -4.50 -21.11
CA TYR A 348 -37.98 -3.80 -21.98
C TYR A 348 -37.45 -2.42 -22.38
N SER A 349 -36.91 -1.67 -21.42
CA SER A 349 -36.28 -0.37 -21.68
C SER A 349 -35.11 -0.50 -22.65
N LEU A 350 -34.25 -1.50 -22.46
CA LEU A 350 -33.06 -1.74 -23.31
C LEU A 350 -33.44 -2.10 -24.75
N VAL A 351 -34.44 -2.96 -24.96
CA VAL A 351 -34.93 -3.28 -26.31
C VAL A 351 -35.61 -2.06 -26.94
N SER A 352 -36.36 -1.27 -26.16
CA SER A 352 -37.09 -0.10 -26.68
C SER A 352 -36.17 1.07 -27.08
N SER A 353 -34.99 1.17 -26.46
CA SER A 353 -33.96 2.17 -26.75
C SER A 353 -33.00 1.73 -27.86
N GLY A 354 -32.93 0.42 -28.15
CA GLY A 354 -31.97 -0.16 -29.09
C GLY A 354 -30.66 -0.60 -28.43
N ASP A 355 -30.56 -0.51 -27.09
CA ASP A 355 -29.36 -0.88 -26.32
C ASP A 355 -29.20 -2.41 -26.15
N PHE A 356 -30.26 -3.18 -26.43
CA PHE A 356 -30.22 -4.64 -26.50
C PHE A 356 -31.00 -5.15 -27.72
N GLU A 357 -30.33 -5.97 -28.53
CA GLU A 357 -30.93 -6.61 -29.69
C GLU A 357 -30.64 -8.12 -29.70
N ILE A 358 -31.55 -8.88 -30.31
CA ILE A 358 -31.32 -10.26 -30.73
C ILE A 358 -31.55 -10.25 -32.24
N GLY A 359 -30.51 -10.62 -32.98
CA GLY A 359 -30.48 -10.62 -34.43
C GLY A 359 -31.14 -11.84 -35.05
N ASP A 360 -31.41 -11.72 -36.35
CA ASP A 360 -31.74 -12.88 -37.18
C ASP A 360 -30.50 -13.77 -37.37
N GLY A 361 -30.60 -15.03 -36.97
CA GLY A 361 -29.50 -15.99 -36.98
C GLY A 361 -28.85 -16.24 -35.62
N ASP A 362 -29.27 -15.54 -34.56
CA ASP A 362 -28.65 -15.66 -33.24
C ASP A 362 -29.01 -16.98 -32.53
N GLN A 363 -28.03 -17.67 -31.95
CA GLN A 363 -28.25 -18.88 -31.18
C GLN A 363 -28.59 -18.58 -29.72
N ILE A 364 -29.79 -18.98 -29.30
CA ILE A 364 -30.28 -18.81 -27.94
C ILE A 364 -30.23 -20.13 -27.18
N PHE A 365 -29.86 -20.06 -25.91
CA PHE A 365 -29.94 -21.14 -24.94
C PHE A 365 -30.77 -20.72 -23.73
N ILE A 366 -31.55 -21.66 -23.19
CA ILE A 366 -32.23 -21.54 -21.91
C ILE A 366 -31.92 -22.80 -21.11
N PHE A 367 -31.29 -22.65 -19.95
CA PHE A 367 -30.93 -23.80 -19.11
C PHE A 367 -31.24 -23.56 -17.64
N ASN A 368 -31.54 -24.62 -16.92
CA ASN A 368 -31.71 -24.58 -15.46
C ASN A 368 -30.37 -24.58 -14.72
N GLU A 369 -30.38 -24.30 -13.41
CA GLU A 369 -29.16 -24.10 -12.60
C GLU A 369 -28.13 -25.25 -12.69
N ASP A 370 -28.58 -26.50 -12.87
CA ASP A 370 -27.72 -27.68 -12.96
C ASP A 370 -27.41 -28.14 -14.40
N ASN A 371 -27.88 -27.38 -15.41
CA ASN A 371 -27.78 -27.69 -16.83
C ASN A 371 -28.38 -29.05 -17.24
N SER A 372 -29.28 -29.61 -16.43
CA SER A 372 -29.95 -30.88 -16.76
C SER A 372 -31.07 -30.72 -17.78
N LYS A 373 -31.62 -29.51 -17.94
CA LYS A 373 -32.64 -29.17 -18.94
C LYS A 373 -32.16 -27.97 -19.76
N VAL A 374 -32.16 -28.12 -21.08
CA VAL A 374 -31.66 -27.10 -22.01
C VAL A 374 -32.62 -26.99 -23.19
N ILE A 375 -33.14 -25.79 -23.44
CA ILE A 375 -33.74 -25.39 -24.72
C ILE A 375 -32.67 -24.67 -25.53
N SER A 376 -32.62 -24.93 -26.83
CA SER A 376 -31.87 -24.11 -27.79
C SER A 376 -32.66 -23.85 -29.05
N PHE A 377 -32.45 -22.69 -29.68
CA PHE A 377 -33.06 -22.32 -30.95
C PHE A 377 -32.26 -21.21 -31.64
N ILE A 378 -32.50 -21.01 -32.94
CA ILE A 378 -31.96 -19.88 -33.71
C ILE A 378 -33.05 -18.81 -33.83
N SER A 379 -32.76 -17.61 -33.33
CA SER A 379 -33.67 -16.47 -33.33
C SER A 379 -33.82 -15.87 -34.73
N SER A 380 -35.00 -15.29 -34.98
CA SER A 380 -35.30 -14.41 -36.13
C SER A 380 -35.53 -12.95 -35.70
N GLY A 381 -35.29 -12.64 -34.42
CA GLY A 381 -35.38 -11.30 -33.88
C GLY A 381 -36.12 -11.18 -32.54
N ILE A 382 -35.83 -10.10 -31.82
CA ILE A 382 -36.58 -9.65 -30.63
C ILE A 382 -37.51 -8.49 -30.96
N ALA A 383 -38.66 -8.40 -30.28
CA ALA A 383 -39.56 -7.27 -30.35
C ALA A 383 -40.23 -7.01 -29.00
N THR A 384 -40.62 -5.76 -28.76
CA THR A 384 -41.50 -5.41 -27.63
C THR A 384 -42.89 -6.00 -27.83
N LEU A 385 -43.49 -6.47 -26.75
CA LEU A 385 -44.84 -7.04 -26.72
C LEU A 385 -45.65 -6.33 -25.63
N GLY A 386 -46.44 -5.33 -26.03
CA GLY A 386 -47.14 -4.48 -25.06
C GLY A 386 -46.20 -3.44 -24.44
N THR A 387 -46.36 -3.17 -23.15
CA THR A 387 -45.62 -2.11 -22.42
C THR A 387 -44.56 -2.62 -21.46
N ASP A 388 -44.47 -3.93 -21.28
CA ASP A 388 -43.75 -4.57 -20.17
C ASP A 388 -43.15 -5.93 -20.54
N ARG A 389 -43.42 -6.49 -21.72
CA ARG A 389 -42.93 -7.81 -22.14
C ARG A 389 -42.14 -7.76 -23.44
N LEU A 390 -41.41 -8.83 -23.67
CA LEU A 390 -40.60 -9.05 -24.86
C LEU A 390 -40.98 -10.35 -25.54
N ARG A 391 -40.84 -10.38 -26.86
CA ARG A 391 -41.04 -11.56 -27.69
C ARG A 391 -39.76 -11.86 -28.46
N VAL A 392 -39.21 -13.05 -28.28
CA VAL A 392 -38.10 -13.56 -29.10
C VAL A 392 -38.65 -14.56 -30.11
N SER A 393 -38.67 -14.18 -31.38
CA SER A 393 -39.08 -15.07 -32.46
C SER A 393 -37.91 -15.97 -32.87
N PHE A 394 -38.21 -17.19 -33.34
CA PHE A 394 -37.18 -18.15 -33.75
C PHE A 394 -37.65 -19.07 -34.89
N TYR A 395 -36.70 -19.74 -35.54
CA TYR A 395 -36.97 -20.73 -36.57
C TYR A 395 -37.40 -22.05 -35.93
N GLY A 396 -38.67 -22.43 -36.06
CA GLY A 396 -39.25 -23.58 -35.36
C GLY A 396 -38.52 -24.91 -35.62
N GLU A 397 -37.92 -25.07 -36.80
CA GLU A 397 -37.10 -26.24 -37.16
C GLU A 397 -35.77 -26.34 -36.38
N THR A 398 -35.37 -25.27 -35.70
CA THR A 398 -34.14 -25.20 -34.90
C THR A 398 -34.37 -25.39 -33.42
N LEU A 399 -35.64 -25.40 -32.97
CA LEU A 399 -36.00 -25.60 -31.58
C LEU A 399 -35.64 -27.01 -31.14
N ALA A 400 -34.73 -27.11 -30.18
CA ALA A 400 -34.28 -28.36 -29.59
C ALA A 400 -34.44 -28.30 -28.06
N TYR A 401 -34.81 -29.44 -27.49
CA TYR A 401 -34.81 -29.66 -26.06
C TYR A 401 -33.90 -30.82 -25.71
N ASN A 402 -33.05 -30.64 -24.70
CA ASN A 402 -32.19 -31.67 -24.16
C ASN A 402 -32.40 -31.74 -22.64
N GLY A 403 -32.99 -32.83 -22.17
CA GLY A 403 -33.28 -33.08 -20.76
C GLY A 403 -33.82 -34.48 -20.52
N PRO A 404 -34.12 -34.84 -19.26
CA PRO A 404 -34.60 -36.16 -18.89
C PRO A 404 -35.87 -36.55 -19.65
N GLU A 405 -35.96 -37.81 -20.08
CA GLU A 405 -37.08 -38.31 -20.88
C GLU A 405 -38.43 -38.07 -20.20
N GLY A 406 -39.33 -37.37 -20.90
CA GLY A 406 -40.69 -37.10 -20.42
C GLY A 406 -40.80 -36.01 -19.36
N ILE A 407 -39.72 -35.27 -19.09
CA ILE A 407 -39.70 -34.19 -18.10
C ILE A 407 -39.25 -32.90 -18.78
N GLY A 408 -40.14 -31.91 -18.86
CA GLY A 408 -39.84 -30.54 -19.30
C GLY A 408 -39.39 -29.66 -18.13
N PHE A 409 -39.25 -28.35 -18.38
CA PHE A 409 -39.07 -27.36 -17.30
C PHE A 409 -40.29 -27.34 -16.37
N ASN A 410 -40.02 -27.27 -15.06
CA ASN A 410 -41.04 -27.14 -14.04
C ASN A 410 -41.48 -25.67 -13.91
N ASP A 411 -42.65 -25.49 -13.32
CA ASP A 411 -43.10 -24.18 -12.88
C ASP A 411 -42.16 -23.58 -11.82
N ASP A 412 -41.94 -22.27 -11.89
CA ASP A 412 -41.04 -21.50 -11.03
C ASP A 412 -39.58 -22.02 -11.05
N GLU A 413 -39.18 -22.80 -12.07
CA GLU A 413 -37.81 -23.30 -12.17
C GLU A 413 -36.86 -22.16 -12.55
N ASN A 414 -35.84 -21.92 -11.73
CA ASN A 414 -34.80 -20.93 -12.04
C ASN A 414 -34.03 -21.33 -13.29
N ILE A 415 -33.94 -20.40 -14.22
CA ILE A 415 -33.29 -20.59 -15.52
C ILE A 415 -32.46 -19.38 -15.92
N THR A 416 -31.48 -19.63 -16.77
CA THR A 416 -30.67 -18.61 -17.41
C THR A 416 -31.00 -18.59 -18.89
N PHE A 417 -31.42 -17.43 -19.38
CA PHE A 417 -31.53 -17.11 -20.80
C PHE A 417 -30.18 -16.58 -21.28
N VAL A 418 -29.66 -17.12 -22.39
CA VAL A 418 -28.37 -16.74 -22.97
C VAL A 418 -28.51 -16.58 -24.48
N ASN A 419 -28.14 -15.43 -25.03
CA ASN A 419 -27.87 -15.28 -26.45
C ASN A 419 -26.40 -15.61 -26.76
N ALA A 420 -26.10 -16.87 -27.09
CA ALA A 420 -24.73 -17.31 -27.40
C ALA A 420 -24.19 -16.77 -28.72
N SER A 421 -24.99 -16.02 -29.48
CA SER A 421 -24.56 -15.27 -30.66
C SER A 421 -24.66 -13.77 -30.48
N ALA A 422 -24.96 -13.29 -29.27
CA ALA A 422 -24.86 -11.86 -28.96
C ALA A 422 -23.47 -11.40 -29.36
N SER A 423 -23.42 -10.33 -30.15
CA SER A 423 -22.24 -9.92 -30.89
C SER A 423 -20.96 -9.95 -30.04
N ASP A 424 -20.12 -10.95 -30.30
CA ASP A 424 -18.71 -10.92 -29.94
C ASP A 424 -18.02 -9.84 -30.78
N GLY A 425 -17.16 -9.05 -30.15
CA GLY A 425 -16.52 -7.89 -30.79
C GLY A 425 -16.61 -6.63 -29.94
N LEU A 426 -15.87 -5.60 -30.36
CA LEU A 426 -15.80 -4.31 -29.67
C LEU A 426 -17.14 -3.58 -29.78
N ASN A 427 -17.58 -2.96 -28.68
CA ASN A 427 -18.69 -2.04 -28.70
C ASN A 427 -18.26 -0.73 -29.39
N GLU A 428 -18.85 -0.42 -30.55
CA GLU A 428 -18.52 0.77 -31.35
C GLU A 428 -18.95 2.10 -30.69
N ASN A 429 -19.83 2.05 -29.68
CA ASN A 429 -20.31 3.23 -28.96
C ASN A 429 -19.41 3.62 -27.78
N VAL A 430 -18.37 2.83 -27.49
CA VAL A 430 -17.40 3.14 -26.43
C VAL A 430 -16.27 3.96 -27.03
N GLU A 431 -16.00 5.12 -26.45
CA GLU A 431 -14.88 5.95 -26.87
C GLU A 431 -13.54 5.30 -26.50
N TRP A 432 -12.56 5.46 -27.38
CA TRP A 432 -11.23 4.91 -27.25
C TRP A 432 -11.27 3.40 -26.97
N ASN A 433 -12.16 2.63 -27.59
CA ASN A 433 -12.34 1.21 -27.26
C ASN A 433 -11.26 0.26 -27.80
N ASN A 434 -10.08 0.79 -28.15
CA ASN A 434 -8.97 0.03 -28.69
C ASN A 434 -7.94 -0.24 -27.59
N GLN A 435 -7.53 -1.50 -27.45
CA GLN A 435 -6.57 -1.94 -26.45
C GLN A 435 -5.27 -1.11 -26.42
N VAL A 436 -4.80 -0.58 -27.57
CA VAL A 436 -3.49 0.07 -27.67
C VAL A 436 -3.37 1.31 -26.78
N TYR A 437 -4.49 1.94 -26.45
CA TYR A 437 -4.55 3.09 -25.55
C TYR A 437 -4.46 2.68 -24.06
N TYR A 438 -4.54 1.39 -23.76
CA TYR A 438 -4.65 0.83 -22.41
C TYR A 438 -3.51 -0.18 -22.23
N HIS A 439 -3.66 -1.36 -22.82
CA HIS A 439 -2.77 -2.49 -22.62
C HIS A 439 -1.43 -2.38 -23.32
N ASP A 440 -0.40 -2.96 -22.72
CA ASP A 440 0.98 -2.88 -23.17
C ASP A 440 1.73 -4.20 -23.14
N HIS A 441 1.03 -5.34 -23.16
CA HIS A 441 1.67 -6.66 -23.22
C HIS A 441 1.52 -7.36 -24.58
N ASP A 442 0.61 -6.91 -25.46
CA ASP A 442 0.55 -7.32 -26.87
C ASP A 442 0.03 -6.21 -27.79
N LEU A 443 0.84 -5.80 -28.78
CA LEU A 443 0.57 -4.64 -29.63
C LEU A 443 0.22 -4.99 -31.07
N THR A 444 0.57 -6.20 -31.47
CA THR A 444 0.26 -6.70 -32.81
C THR A 444 -1.10 -7.39 -32.83
N GLU A 445 -1.58 -7.79 -31.67
CA GLU A 445 -2.76 -8.63 -31.55
C GLU A 445 -3.96 -7.84 -31.05
N THR A 446 -4.77 -7.34 -31.97
CA THR A 446 -6.00 -6.59 -31.66
C THR A 446 -7.09 -7.44 -31.01
N ASN A 447 -6.99 -8.77 -31.06
CA ASN A 447 -7.91 -9.68 -30.40
C ASN A 447 -7.31 -10.16 -29.07
N PRO A 448 -7.95 -9.87 -27.92
CA PRO A 448 -7.49 -10.35 -26.61
C PRO A 448 -7.20 -11.85 -26.52
N ASP A 449 -7.83 -12.69 -27.35
CA ASP A 449 -7.58 -14.14 -27.34
C ASP A 449 -6.15 -14.53 -27.77
N GLY A 450 -5.44 -13.65 -28.49
CA GLY A 450 -4.07 -13.91 -28.92
C GLY A 450 -3.00 -13.30 -28.02
N TRP A 451 -3.39 -12.57 -26.96
CA TRP A 451 -2.45 -11.89 -26.05
C TRP A 451 -1.50 -12.88 -25.37
N THR A 452 -0.21 -12.53 -25.35
CA THR A 452 0.81 -13.32 -24.65
C THR A 452 1.27 -12.63 -23.36
N GLY A 453 0.59 -12.91 -22.25
CA GLY A 453 1.00 -12.44 -20.92
C GLY A 453 -0.02 -11.54 -20.23
N TYR A 454 0.44 -10.78 -19.24
CA TYR A 454 -0.36 -9.87 -18.42
C TYR A 454 0.26 -8.48 -18.41
N CYS A 455 -0.53 -7.45 -18.14
CA CYS A 455 -0.03 -6.12 -17.83
C CYS A 455 0.94 -6.16 -16.62
N GLU A 456 2.14 -5.63 -16.80
CA GLU A 456 3.16 -5.56 -15.75
C GLU A 456 2.98 -4.31 -14.88
N ALA A 457 3.49 -4.33 -13.64
CA ALA A 457 3.43 -3.19 -12.72
C ALA A 457 4.16 -1.95 -13.27
N GLY A 458 5.18 -2.17 -14.10
CA GLY A 458 5.96 -1.13 -14.77
C GLY A 458 5.36 -0.65 -16.10
N GLY A 459 4.24 -1.23 -16.51
CA GLY A 459 3.54 -0.88 -17.74
C GLY A 459 2.68 0.37 -17.64
N ARG A 460 1.91 0.68 -18.69
CA ARG A 460 0.90 1.74 -18.67
C ARG A 460 -0.19 1.34 -17.68
N GLN A 461 -0.24 2.02 -16.55
CA GLN A 461 -1.30 1.82 -15.57
C GLN A 461 -2.54 2.64 -15.93
N HIS A 462 -3.69 2.17 -15.49
CA HIS A 462 -4.99 2.67 -15.94
C HIS A 462 -5.69 3.50 -14.88
N PHE A 463 -5.97 4.73 -15.28
CA PHE A 463 -6.75 5.72 -14.55
C PHE A 463 -7.82 6.27 -15.49
N ASP A 464 -9.05 6.29 -14.98
CA ASP A 464 -10.23 6.97 -15.52
C ASP A 464 -10.79 6.47 -16.85
N PHE A 465 -12.07 6.06 -16.87
CA PHE A 465 -12.78 5.67 -18.10
C PHE A 465 -14.16 6.31 -18.26
N ASP A 466 -15.20 5.94 -17.50
CA ASP A 466 -16.56 6.40 -17.83
C ASP A 466 -17.20 7.33 -16.78
N TYR A 467 -17.03 7.03 -15.48
CA TYR A 467 -17.69 7.81 -14.43
C TYR A 467 -17.26 9.28 -14.36
N TRP A 468 -16.03 9.61 -14.78
CA TRP A 468 -15.50 10.98 -14.75
C TRP A 468 -16.16 11.89 -15.78
N THR A 469 -16.76 11.31 -16.83
CA THR A 469 -17.42 12.03 -17.92
C THR A 469 -18.94 12.03 -17.77
N ALA A 470 -19.48 11.40 -16.71
CA ALA A 470 -20.91 11.19 -16.51
C ALA A 470 -21.78 12.46 -16.52
N GLY A 471 -21.25 13.61 -16.09
CA GLY A 471 -21.98 14.90 -16.18
C GLY A 471 -21.67 15.73 -17.43
N GLY A 472 -21.02 15.14 -18.45
CA GLY A 472 -20.71 15.76 -19.73
C GLY A 472 -19.36 16.48 -19.82
N THR A 473 -19.13 17.18 -20.94
CA THR A 473 -17.82 17.74 -21.36
C THR A 473 -17.21 18.78 -20.42
N SER A 474 -18.01 19.43 -19.59
CA SER A 474 -17.54 20.41 -18.60
C SER A 474 -17.57 19.90 -17.16
N CYS A 475 -17.83 18.61 -16.93
CA CYS A 475 -18.06 18.03 -15.61
C CYS A 475 -16.94 17.05 -15.24
N ASP A 476 -16.46 17.14 -14.01
CA ASP A 476 -15.67 16.12 -13.34
C ASP A 476 -15.92 16.17 -11.82
N ILE A 477 -15.22 15.29 -11.10
CA ILE A 477 -15.31 15.16 -9.64
C ILE A 477 -14.88 16.41 -8.87
N PHE A 478 -14.19 17.36 -9.51
CA PHE A 478 -13.69 18.58 -8.89
C PHE A 478 -14.63 19.77 -9.06
N ASN A 479 -15.34 19.88 -10.18
CA ASN A 479 -16.22 21.02 -10.45
C ASN A 479 -17.72 20.72 -10.36
N CYS A 480 -18.11 19.47 -10.58
CA CYS A 480 -19.50 19.03 -10.64
C CYS A 480 -19.68 17.70 -9.89
N PRO A 481 -19.22 17.61 -8.63
CA PRO A 481 -19.17 16.36 -7.89
C PRO A 481 -20.54 15.68 -7.76
N ASP A 482 -21.63 16.44 -7.64
CA ASP A 482 -22.97 15.88 -7.46
C ASP A 482 -23.44 15.07 -8.67
N GLU A 483 -23.13 15.51 -9.89
CA GLU A 483 -23.47 14.75 -11.11
C GLU A 483 -22.67 13.44 -11.16
N ILE A 484 -21.41 13.48 -10.75
CA ILE A 484 -20.57 12.29 -10.67
C ILE A 484 -21.13 11.34 -9.60
N TYR A 485 -21.33 11.81 -8.36
CA TYR A 485 -21.82 11.02 -7.21
C TYR A 485 -23.26 10.51 -7.31
N ASN A 486 -24.03 10.97 -8.30
CA ASN A 486 -25.38 10.48 -8.59
C ASN A 486 -25.48 9.80 -9.96
N SER A 487 -24.36 9.54 -10.63
CA SER A 487 -24.33 8.86 -11.93
C SER A 487 -24.66 7.36 -11.82
N GLU A 488 -24.96 6.74 -12.95
CA GLU A 488 -25.23 5.30 -13.06
C GLU A 488 -24.02 4.41 -12.74
N HIS A 489 -22.81 4.98 -12.72
CA HIS A 489 -21.58 4.27 -12.40
C HIS A 489 -21.37 4.09 -10.89
N VAL A 490 -22.19 4.68 -10.04
CA VAL A 490 -22.06 4.55 -8.58
C VAL A 490 -22.37 3.11 -8.16
N PHE A 491 -21.35 2.40 -7.67
CA PHE A 491 -21.51 1.08 -7.05
C PHE A 491 -21.82 1.19 -5.55
N MET A 492 -21.10 2.07 -4.85
CA MET A 492 -21.35 2.42 -3.46
C MET A 492 -21.53 3.92 -3.34
N ASN A 493 -22.70 4.33 -2.86
CA ASN A 493 -23.01 5.73 -2.60
C ASN A 493 -21.98 6.37 -1.66
N ARG A 494 -21.71 7.65 -1.91
CA ARG A 494 -20.78 8.45 -1.11
C ARG A 494 -21.20 8.43 0.36
N THR A 495 -20.34 7.85 1.20
CA THR A 495 -20.60 7.58 2.62
C THR A 495 -19.50 8.17 3.49
N PHE A 496 -19.85 8.83 4.59
CA PHE A 496 -18.89 9.44 5.52
C PHE A 496 -18.48 8.45 6.62
N PHE A 497 -17.19 8.45 6.93
CA PHE A 497 -16.58 7.69 8.01
C PHE A 497 -15.80 8.65 8.91
N SER A 498 -16.16 8.72 10.19
CA SER A 498 -15.49 9.59 11.16
C SER A 498 -14.11 9.05 11.55
N THR A 499 -13.14 9.94 11.83
CA THR A 499 -11.80 9.59 12.33
C THR A 499 -11.81 8.74 13.59
N GLY A 500 -12.79 8.93 14.48
CA GLY A 500 -12.84 8.21 15.76
C GLY A 500 -11.67 8.55 16.69
N ASN A 501 -11.40 7.68 17.67
CA ASN A 501 -10.38 7.89 18.70
C ASN A 501 -9.17 6.95 18.57
N SER A 502 -9.12 6.14 17.50
CA SER A 502 -8.08 5.14 17.29
C SER A 502 -7.58 5.22 15.85
N PRO A 503 -6.33 4.82 15.59
CA PRO A 503 -5.81 4.76 14.23
C PRO A 503 -6.66 3.86 13.33
N GLN A 504 -6.80 4.22 12.06
CA GLN A 504 -7.62 3.51 11.10
C GLN A 504 -6.80 2.92 9.96
N ILE A 505 -7.18 1.73 9.53
CA ILE A 505 -6.59 1.02 8.40
C ILE A 505 -7.71 0.78 7.39
N ILE A 506 -7.53 1.32 6.20
CA ILE A 506 -8.46 1.27 5.07
C ILE A 506 -7.89 0.29 4.05
N TYR A 507 -8.50 -0.88 3.96
CA TYR A 507 -8.11 -1.91 3.02
C TYR A 507 -8.99 -1.87 1.77
N ILE A 508 -8.37 -1.73 0.62
CA ILE A 508 -9.00 -1.80 -0.70
C ILE A 508 -8.72 -3.19 -1.26
N LYS A 509 -9.70 -4.08 -1.13
CA LYS A 509 -9.59 -5.47 -1.56
C LYS A 509 -9.98 -5.58 -3.02
N GLY A 510 -9.07 -6.09 -3.85
CA GLY A 510 -9.38 -6.45 -5.24
C GLY A 510 -9.54 -5.27 -6.20
N GLY A 511 -8.95 -4.10 -5.91
CA GLY A 511 -9.11 -2.91 -6.75
C GLY A 511 -8.15 -1.77 -6.45
N GLN A 512 -8.20 -0.75 -7.31
CA GLN A 512 -7.42 0.48 -7.20
C GLN A 512 -8.13 1.52 -6.33
N VAL A 513 -7.41 2.56 -5.90
CA VAL A 513 -7.96 3.65 -5.09
C VAL A 513 -7.50 5.03 -5.52
N LEU A 514 -8.41 5.99 -5.48
CA LEU A 514 -8.17 7.41 -5.67
C LEU A 514 -8.12 8.11 -4.30
N VAL A 515 -7.15 8.99 -4.09
CA VAL A 515 -6.94 9.66 -2.81
C VAL A 515 -6.75 11.16 -3.00
N ARG A 516 -7.42 11.95 -2.15
CA ARG A 516 -7.31 13.41 -2.05
C ARG A 516 -7.80 13.93 -0.70
N GLY A 517 -7.51 15.20 -0.41
CA GLY A 517 -8.20 15.98 0.61
C GLY A 517 -7.35 16.30 1.84
N THR A 518 -8.02 16.58 2.95
CA THR A 518 -7.40 17.03 4.21
C THR A 518 -7.48 15.96 5.28
N VAL A 519 -6.33 15.42 5.67
CA VAL A 519 -6.22 14.33 6.65
C VAL A 519 -6.26 14.89 8.07
N ASP A 520 -7.26 14.45 8.84
CA ASP A 520 -7.42 14.72 10.26
C ASP A 520 -7.50 13.40 11.02
N GLY A 521 -6.38 12.93 11.57
CA GLY A 521 -6.22 11.65 12.23
C GLY A 521 -5.08 10.79 11.70
N GLN A 522 -5.07 9.52 12.12
CA GLN A 522 -4.03 8.54 11.78
C GLN A 522 -4.62 7.45 10.89
N PHE A 523 -4.17 7.40 9.63
CA PHE A 523 -4.70 6.50 8.61
C PHE A 523 -3.60 5.75 7.88
N THR A 524 -3.89 4.51 7.51
CA THR A 524 -3.12 3.76 6.50
C THR A 524 -4.07 3.21 5.45
N ILE A 525 -3.79 3.48 4.17
CA ILE A 525 -4.48 2.86 3.04
C ILE A 525 -3.60 1.73 2.52
N VAL A 526 -4.18 0.55 2.35
CA VAL A 526 -3.50 -0.63 1.79
C VAL A 526 -4.34 -1.24 0.67
N THR A 527 -3.70 -1.62 -0.43
CA THR A 527 -4.34 -2.35 -1.53
C THR A 527 -3.80 -3.78 -1.62
N ASP A 528 -4.47 -4.64 -2.40
CA ASP A 528 -3.84 -5.87 -2.87
C ASP A 528 -2.75 -5.58 -3.93
N ASP A 529 -1.90 -6.58 -4.21
CA ASP A 529 -0.82 -6.47 -5.20
C ASP A 529 -1.41 -6.22 -6.59
N TYR A 530 -2.26 -7.14 -7.04
CA TYR A 530 -3.02 -7.04 -8.28
C TYR A 530 -4.34 -7.81 -8.15
N THR A 531 -5.20 -7.63 -9.13
CA THR A 531 -6.45 -8.36 -9.30
C THR A 531 -6.53 -8.85 -10.73
N GLU A 532 -6.77 -10.14 -10.90
CA GLU A 532 -7.04 -10.72 -12.21
C GLU A 532 -8.49 -10.44 -12.60
N TYR A 533 -8.74 -10.19 -13.89
CA TYR A 533 -10.08 -9.98 -14.43
C TYR A 533 -10.17 -10.54 -15.84
N ARG A 534 -11.36 -10.99 -16.26
CA ARG A 534 -11.62 -11.33 -17.66
C ARG A 534 -11.78 -10.06 -18.47
N VAL A 535 -11.05 -9.95 -19.57
CA VAL A 535 -11.14 -8.80 -20.48
C VAL A 535 -12.60 -8.63 -20.92
N HIS A 536 -13.16 -7.43 -20.87
CA HIS A 536 -14.61 -7.27 -21.06
C HIS A 536 -15.09 -7.71 -22.45
N SER A 537 -14.25 -7.64 -23.48
CA SER A 537 -14.55 -8.13 -24.83
C SER A 537 -14.27 -9.62 -25.07
N SER A 538 -13.58 -10.34 -24.17
CA SER A 538 -13.32 -11.79 -24.30
C SER A 538 -13.48 -12.50 -22.95
N THR A 539 -14.37 -13.49 -22.91
CA THR A 539 -14.61 -14.29 -21.69
C THR A 539 -13.50 -15.31 -21.40
N ASN A 540 -12.57 -15.52 -22.34
CA ASN A 540 -11.49 -16.51 -22.24
C ASN A 540 -10.13 -15.88 -21.92
N THR A 541 -9.98 -14.57 -22.13
CA THR A 541 -8.75 -13.84 -21.82
C THR A 541 -8.81 -13.25 -20.42
N VAL A 542 -7.78 -13.52 -19.63
CA VAL A 542 -7.58 -12.93 -18.30
C VAL A 542 -6.41 -11.95 -18.36
N ASP A 543 -6.58 -10.78 -17.77
CA ASP A 543 -5.51 -9.79 -17.56
C ASP A 543 -5.45 -9.35 -16.08
N ARG A 544 -4.47 -8.51 -15.74
CA ARG A 544 -4.21 -8.00 -14.39
C ARG A 544 -4.34 -6.48 -14.32
N VAL A 545 -5.07 -6.03 -13.30
CA VAL A 545 -5.00 -4.65 -12.83
C VAL A 545 -4.21 -4.61 -11.53
N TRP A 546 -3.17 -3.78 -11.46
CA TRP A 546 -2.37 -3.62 -10.25
C TRP A 546 -3.10 -2.76 -9.23
N GLY A 547 -2.93 -3.06 -7.94
CA GLY A 547 -3.48 -2.26 -6.84
C GLY A 547 -2.69 -0.96 -6.68
N ASN A 548 -2.93 -0.01 -7.57
CA ASN A 548 -2.32 1.31 -7.53
C ASN A 548 -3.11 2.25 -6.60
N ILE A 549 -2.38 3.17 -5.97
CA ILE A 549 -2.95 4.32 -5.27
C ILE A 549 -2.74 5.55 -6.16
N TRP A 550 -3.83 6.18 -6.58
CA TRP A 550 -3.83 7.36 -7.44
C TRP A 550 -4.04 8.63 -6.61
N LEU A 551 -3.07 9.53 -6.62
CA LEU A 551 -3.19 10.85 -6.02
C LEU A 551 -3.82 11.80 -7.05
N ILE A 552 -5.08 12.16 -6.84
CA ILE A 552 -5.86 12.94 -7.81
C ILE A 552 -5.90 14.44 -7.51
N ASP A 553 -5.51 14.84 -6.31
CA ASP A 553 -5.39 16.22 -5.82
C ASP A 553 -4.46 16.21 -4.59
N ASP A 554 -4.21 17.39 -4.00
CA ASP A 554 -3.47 17.57 -2.75
C ASP A 554 -3.97 16.61 -1.66
N VAL A 555 -3.03 16.03 -0.91
CA VAL A 555 -3.31 15.24 0.31
C VAL A 555 -2.47 15.84 1.43
N VAL A 556 -3.10 16.63 2.30
CA VAL A 556 -2.39 17.42 3.30
C VAL A 556 -2.96 17.21 4.70
N TYR A 557 -2.13 17.31 5.74
CA TYR A 557 -2.62 17.25 7.12
C TYR A 557 -3.40 18.52 7.47
N ALA A 558 -4.42 18.40 8.32
CA ALA A 558 -5.30 19.50 8.71
C ALA A 558 -4.56 20.67 9.39
N ASP A 559 -3.44 20.38 10.04
CA ASP A 559 -2.58 21.34 10.74
C ASP A 559 -1.35 21.79 9.94
N SER A 560 -1.16 21.29 8.71
CA SER A 560 -0.06 21.71 7.83
C SER A 560 -0.19 23.18 7.43
N TYR A 561 0.96 23.82 7.17
CA TYR A 561 0.99 25.16 6.59
C TYR A 561 0.40 25.16 5.18
N THR A 562 -0.02 26.34 4.69
CA THR A 562 -0.60 26.49 3.34
C THR A 562 0.34 26.04 2.20
N SER A 563 1.65 26.00 2.47
CA SER A 563 2.69 25.48 1.56
C SER A 563 2.68 23.95 1.42
N GLY A 564 1.97 23.24 2.30
CA GLY A 564 2.03 21.77 2.45
C GLY A 564 3.02 21.32 3.53
N ALA A 565 3.78 22.23 4.13
CA ALA A 565 4.75 21.88 5.16
C ALA A 565 4.07 21.37 6.44
N VAL A 566 4.53 20.24 6.96
CA VAL A 566 4.08 19.71 8.26
C VAL A 566 4.60 20.56 9.41
N VAL A 567 3.86 20.57 10.52
CA VAL A 567 4.37 21.10 11.78
C VAL A 567 5.35 20.08 12.36
N GLN A 568 6.64 20.39 12.27
CA GLN A 568 7.70 19.49 12.75
C GLN A 568 7.69 19.36 14.29
N PRO A 569 8.21 18.24 14.86
CA PRO A 569 8.21 18.00 16.31
C PRO A 569 8.81 19.15 17.15
N ALA A 570 9.84 19.82 16.62
CA ALA A 570 10.49 20.96 17.29
C ALA A 570 9.56 22.17 17.51
N TYR A 571 8.45 22.25 16.78
CA TYR A 571 7.48 23.34 16.83
C TYR A 571 6.10 22.89 17.35
N GLY A 572 6.03 21.73 18.00
CA GLY A 572 4.79 21.17 18.56
C GLY A 572 4.34 19.86 17.91
N GLY A 573 4.88 19.52 16.74
CA GLY A 573 4.55 18.29 16.01
C GLY A 573 3.15 18.27 15.40
N SER A 574 2.87 17.21 14.64
CA SER A 574 1.54 16.87 14.15
C SER A 574 1.08 15.53 14.73
N ASN A 575 -0.23 15.43 15.01
CA ASN A 575 -0.87 14.17 15.38
C ASN A 575 -1.46 13.43 14.17
N ASN A 576 -1.45 14.08 13.00
CA ASN A 576 -1.98 13.54 11.76
C ASN A 576 -0.90 12.71 11.08
N VAL A 577 -1.25 11.53 10.59
CA VAL A 577 -0.34 10.70 9.80
C VAL A 577 -1.11 9.93 8.75
N LEU A 578 -0.55 9.87 7.54
CA LEU A 578 -1.08 9.06 6.45
C LEU A 578 0.01 8.10 5.94
N GLY A 579 -0.31 6.81 5.92
CA GLY A 579 0.44 5.78 5.23
C GLY A 579 -0.25 5.34 3.95
N LEU A 580 0.48 5.24 2.84
CA LEU A 580 0.00 4.73 1.56
C LEU A 580 0.82 3.50 1.21
N ILE A 581 0.20 2.32 1.26
CA ILE A 581 0.82 1.03 0.95
C ILE A 581 0.16 0.48 -0.32
N ALA A 582 0.76 0.78 -1.48
CA ALA A 582 0.28 0.28 -2.76
C ALA A 582 0.92 -1.08 -3.07
N GLY A 583 0.09 -2.02 -3.47
CA GLY A 583 0.53 -3.30 -4.01
C GLY A 583 1.23 -3.15 -5.37
N GLY A 584 0.77 -2.20 -6.19
CA GLY A 584 1.44 -1.75 -7.41
C GLY A 584 2.29 -0.50 -7.17
N SER A 585 1.92 0.59 -7.84
CA SER A 585 2.56 1.90 -7.77
C SER A 585 1.72 2.93 -7.01
N VAL A 586 2.37 3.96 -6.47
CA VAL A 586 1.69 5.20 -6.07
C VAL A 586 1.89 6.21 -7.19
N ILE A 587 0.79 6.66 -7.79
CA ILE A 587 0.81 7.40 -9.05
C ILE A 587 0.17 8.77 -8.85
N ILE A 588 0.89 9.84 -9.20
CA ILE A 588 0.32 11.18 -9.26
C ILE A 588 -0.45 11.31 -10.57
N ALA A 589 -1.78 11.33 -10.49
CA ALA A 589 -2.66 11.38 -11.65
C ALA A 589 -2.54 12.72 -12.39
N ASN A 590 -2.71 12.69 -13.72
CA ASN A 590 -2.76 13.90 -14.54
C ASN A 590 -4.13 14.56 -14.45
N THR A 591 -4.39 15.28 -13.38
CA THR A 591 -5.67 15.97 -13.14
C THR A 591 -5.52 17.49 -13.21
N ARG A 592 -6.64 18.21 -13.27
CA ARG A 592 -6.66 19.70 -13.25
C ARG A 592 -5.99 20.29 -12.00
N PRO A 593 -6.30 19.84 -10.76
CA PRO A 593 -5.63 20.38 -9.58
C PRO A 593 -4.12 20.13 -9.59
N ASN A 594 -3.69 18.96 -10.08
CA ASN A 594 -2.27 18.58 -10.17
C ASN A 594 -1.51 19.26 -11.34
N GLY A 595 -2.08 20.28 -11.99
CA GLY A 595 -1.37 21.06 -13.00
C GLY A 595 -1.27 20.44 -14.38
N SER A 596 -2.23 19.58 -14.74
CA SER A 596 -2.40 19.08 -16.11
C SER A 596 -2.31 20.20 -17.17
N ARG A 597 -1.78 19.81 -18.34
CA ARG A 597 -1.66 20.65 -19.54
C ARG A 597 -0.76 21.86 -19.31
N ASP A 598 0.48 21.59 -18.91
CA ASP A 598 1.52 22.61 -18.67
C ASP A 598 1.03 23.72 -17.74
N ARG A 599 0.45 23.31 -16.60
CA ARG A 599 -0.10 24.20 -15.55
C ARG A 599 -1.21 25.14 -16.00
N GLN A 600 -1.99 24.75 -17.00
CA GLN A 600 -3.12 25.57 -17.46
C GLN A 600 -4.21 25.74 -16.37
N PHE A 601 -4.42 24.75 -15.51
CA PHE A 601 -5.52 24.74 -14.52
C PHE A 601 -5.07 24.85 -13.06
N GLY A 602 -3.95 24.23 -12.75
CA GLY A 602 -3.36 24.19 -11.43
C GLY A 602 -1.85 24.11 -11.58
N GLN A 603 -1.15 23.90 -10.47
CA GLN A 603 0.27 23.64 -10.50
C GLN A 603 0.66 22.99 -9.19
N ASP A 604 1.73 22.19 -9.26
CA ASP A 604 2.26 21.45 -8.13
C ASP A 604 1.26 20.42 -7.57
N ILE A 605 1.75 19.58 -6.67
CA ILE A 605 0.93 18.75 -5.78
C ILE A 605 1.60 18.72 -4.42
N LYS A 606 0.81 18.81 -3.35
CA LYS A 606 1.26 18.72 -1.96
C LYS A 606 0.85 17.38 -1.38
N ILE A 607 1.83 16.69 -0.78
CA ILE A 607 1.64 15.34 -0.27
C ILE A 607 2.23 15.26 1.14
N ASN A 608 1.39 15.01 2.13
CA ASN A 608 1.76 14.70 3.50
C ASN A 608 1.45 13.22 3.75
N ALA A 609 2.42 12.34 3.47
CA ALA A 609 2.24 10.90 3.60
C ALA A 609 3.57 10.14 3.61
N ALA A 610 3.60 8.99 4.30
CA ALA A 610 4.59 7.94 4.04
C ALA A 610 4.08 7.03 2.92
N VAL A 611 4.88 6.89 1.86
CA VAL A 611 4.54 6.21 0.62
C VAL A 611 5.34 4.92 0.51
N LEU A 612 4.67 3.81 0.20
CA LEU A 612 5.27 2.52 -0.07
C LEU A 612 4.65 1.87 -1.31
N ALA A 613 5.48 1.55 -2.31
CA ALA A 613 5.07 0.87 -3.56
C ALA A 613 5.73 -0.51 -3.67
N MET A 614 4.99 -1.57 -3.34
CA MET A 614 5.50 -2.94 -3.15
C MET A 614 6.15 -3.53 -4.40
N ASN A 615 5.48 -3.46 -5.55
CA ASN A 615 5.97 -4.00 -6.82
C ASN A 615 6.26 -2.90 -7.86
N GLY A 616 5.89 -1.65 -7.55
CA GLY A 616 5.94 -0.51 -8.45
C GLY A 616 6.92 0.58 -8.02
N GLY A 617 6.59 1.82 -8.38
CA GLY A 617 7.34 3.01 -7.98
C GLY A 617 6.44 4.16 -7.55
N PHE A 618 7.03 5.22 -7.01
CA PHE A 618 6.35 6.50 -6.86
C PHE A 618 6.56 7.33 -8.13
N ILE A 619 5.52 7.47 -8.95
CA ILE A 619 5.64 7.86 -10.36
C ILE A 619 4.61 8.93 -10.76
N SER A 620 4.98 9.78 -11.72
CA SER A 620 4.02 10.71 -12.34
C SER A 620 3.26 10.03 -13.48
N HIS A 621 1.97 10.35 -13.65
CA HIS A 621 1.18 9.89 -14.78
C HIS A 621 1.57 10.65 -16.07
N TYR A 622 2.76 10.40 -16.61
CA TYR A 622 3.30 11.11 -17.79
C TYR A 622 2.86 10.53 -19.14
N TRP A 623 2.31 9.30 -19.18
CA TRP A 623 1.88 8.68 -20.43
C TRP A 623 0.54 9.24 -20.94
N GLN A 624 -0.27 9.83 -20.05
CA GLN A 624 -1.44 10.64 -20.42
C GLN A 624 -1.04 12.13 -20.52
N ASN A 625 -0.01 12.45 -21.29
CA ASN A 625 0.44 13.84 -21.46
C ASN A 625 -0.31 14.57 -22.58
N SER A 626 -0.20 15.88 -22.59
CA SER A 626 -0.83 16.73 -23.61
C SER A 626 0.12 17.24 -24.69
N THR A 627 1.32 16.68 -24.87
CA THR A 627 2.31 17.25 -25.81
C THR A 627 1.94 16.94 -27.26
N ILE A 628 1.85 17.95 -28.13
CA ILE A 628 1.58 17.76 -29.57
C ILE A 628 2.65 16.82 -30.17
N GLY A 629 2.21 15.90 -31.03
CA GLY A 629 3.11 14.96 -31.74
C GLY A 629 3.69 13.81 -30.91
N HIS A 630 3.52 13.82 -29.58
CA HIS A 630 4.08 12.83 -28.66
C HIS A 630 3.09 12.33 -27.58
N HIS A 631 1.81 12.67 -27.74
CA HIS A 631 0.72 12.21 -26.86
C HIS A 631 0.17 10.84 -27.26
N ASP A 632 0.25 10.44 -28.52
CA ASP A 632 -0.37 9.21 -29.03
C ASP A 632 0.44 7.94 -28.69
N PRO A 633 -0.21 6.76 -28.68
CA PRO A 633 0.51 5.49 -28.65
C PRO A 633 1.38 5.35 -29.90
N ILE A 634 2.64 5.78 -29.82
CA ILE A 634 3.59 5.63 -30.92
C ILE A 634 4.13 4.20 -30.90
N LEU A 635 3.95 3.52 -32.03
CA LEU A 635 4.53 2.21 -32.32
C LEU A 635 5.79 2.41 -33.18
N GLY A 636 6.96 2.03 -32.66
CA GLY A 636 8.19 1.92 -33.44
C GLY A 636 9.40 2.66 -32.86
N GLY A 637 10.58 2.08 -33.06
CA GLY A 637 11.87 2.60 -32.57
C GLY A 637 12.61 1.58 -31.68
N ILE A 638 13.25 2.07 -30.61
CA ILE A 638 13.98 1.26 -29.60
C ILE A 638 13.01 0.60 -28.59
N TYR A 639 11.75 1.03 -28.54
CA TYR A 639 10.77 0.60 -27.55
C TYR A 639 9.76 -0.37 -28.17
N ASN A 640 9.60 -1.52 -27.53
CA ASN A 640 8.65 -2.54 -27.96
C ASN A 640 7.23 -2.30 -27.44
N LEU A 641 7.00 -1.31 -26.55
CA LEU A 641 5.73 -0.99 -25.89
C LEU A 641 5.30 0.48 -26.09
N PRO A 642 3.99 0.80 -26.19
CA PRO A 642 3.55 2.18 -26.35
C PRO A 642 3.89 2.98 -25.11
N ILE A 643 4.36 4.19 -25.35
CA ILE A 643 4.85 5.06 -24.29
C ILE A 643 3.74 5.96 -23.74
N ALA A 644 2.78 6.33 -24.59
CA ALA A 644 1.66 7.21 -24.27
C ALA A 644 0.30 6.58 -24.62
N ASP A 645 -0.77 7.18 -24.13
CA ASP A 645 -2.13 6.67 -24.27
C ASP A 645 -3.06 7.48 -25.19
N GLY A 646 -2.60 8.58 -25.79
CA GLY A 646 -3.39 9.44 -26.69
C GLY A 646 -4.43 10.33 -26.02
N ARG A 647 -4.73 10.11 -24.73
CA ARG A 647 -5.93 10.68 -24.08
C ARG A 647 -5.66 12.00 -23.36
N GLY A 648 -4.41 12.39 -23.14
CA GLY A 648 -4.09 13.58 -22.33
C GLY A 648 -4.60 14.92 -22.89
N GLY A 649 -4.80 15.06 -24.20
CA GLY A 649 -5.45 16.23 -24.80
C GLY A 649 -6.99 16.22 -24.72
N HIS A 650 -7.57 15.05 -24.47
CA HIS A 650 -9.01 14.84 -24.35
C HIS A 650 -9.48 14.79 -22.90
N ARG A 651 -8.53 14.73 -21.97
CA ARG A 651 -8.77 14.79 -20.52
C ARG A 651 -8.38 16.20 -20.04
N ASN A 652 -9.08 16.73 -19.04
CA ASN A 652 -8.83 18.04 -18.43
C ASN A 652 -9.05 19.26 -19.37
N TYR A 653 -10.22 19.65 -19.89
CA TYR A 653 -11.61 19.20 -19.80
C TYR A 653 -11.88 17.99 -20.69
N TYR A 654 -12.93 17.24 -20.37
CA TYR A 654 -13.33 16.12 -21.21
C TYR A 654 -13.74 16.58 -22.61
N ARG A 655 -13.13 15.97 -23.63
CA ARG A 655 -13.47 16.14 -25.05
C ARG A 655 -13.65 14.76 -25.66
N ASN A 656 -14.78 14.55 -26.30
CA ASN A 656 -15.08 13.33 -27.06
C ASN A 656 -13.95 13.03 -28.07
N GLU A 657 -13.72 11.75 -28.35
CA GLU A 657 -12.72 11.30 -29.32
C GLU A 657 -12.93 11.84 -30.75
N ASP A 658 -14.17 12.20 -31.12
CA ASP A 658 -14.53 12.77 -32.42
C ASP A 658 -14.04 14.22 -32.61
N GLN A 659 -13.65 14.88 -31.52
CA GLN A 659 -13.09 16.22 -31.51
C GLN A 659 -11.57 16.21 -31.52
N SER A 660 -10.93 17.25 -32.03
CA SER A 660 -9.50 17.42 -31.81
C SER A 660 -9.18 17.66 -30.33
N GLY A 661 -8.25 16.86 -29.79
CA GLY A 661 -7.68 17.06 -28.46
C GLY A 661 -7.01 18.43 -28.29
N ALA A 662 -6.95 18.89 -27.03
CA ALA A 662 -6.34 20.15 -26.64
C ALA A 662 -4.92 19.91 -26.11
N HIS A 663 -3.93 20.17 -26.94
CA HIS A 663 -2.54 19.84 -26.65
C HIS A 663 -1.67 21.09 -26.39
N THR A 664 -0.60 20.91 -25.64
CA THR A 664 0.47 21.89 -25.40
C THR A 664 1.50 21.80 -26.52
N ASN A 665 2.21 22.90 -26.82
CA ASN A 665 3.14 22.91 -27.94
C ASN A 665 4.37 22.00 -27.67
N ASP A 666 4.94 21.42 -28.74
CA ASP A 666 6.04 20.43 -28.67
C ASP A 666 7.29 20.95 -27.93
N ASN A 667 7.51 22.27 -27.92
CA ASN A 667 8.71 22.85 -27.33
C ASN A 667 8.54 23.18 -25.84
N THR A 668 7.31 23.33 -25.33
CA THR A 668 7.04 23.62 -23.91
C THR A 668 6.87 22.35 -23.08
N GLY A 669 6.41 21.25 -23.68
CA GLY A 669 6.16 20.00 -22.97
C GLY A 669 4.82 20.01 -22.21
N ASP A 670 4.73 19.21 -21.14
CA ASP A 670 3.58 19.13 -20.22
C ASP A 670 4.12 19.11 -18.78
N TYR A 671 4.76 20.23 -18.40
CA TYR A 671 5.41 20.38 -17.11
C TYR A 671 4.42 20.92 -16.08
N ARG A 672 4.22 20.16 -15.01
CA ARG A 672 3.09 20.31 -14.07
C ARG A 672 3.48 21.00 -12.76
N GLY A 673 4.77 21.29 -12.57
CA GLY A 673 5.32 21.99 -11.41
C GLY A 673 6.13 21.08 -10.49
N TYR A 674 5.97 21.24 -9.19
CA TYR A 674 6.72 20.51 -8.17
C TYR A 674 5.84 19.52 -7.41
N VAL A 675 6.39 18.34 -7.13
CA VAL A 675 5.87 17.49 -6.05
C VAL A 675 6.45 18.00 -4.74
N LYS A 676 5.61 18.62 -3.91
CA LYS A 676 5.95 19.11 -2.56
C LYS A 676 5.57 18.04 -1.55
N LEU A 677 6.48 17.12 -1.30
CA LEU A 677 6.26 16.00 -0.39
C LEU A 677 6.85 16.33 0.99
N TRP A 678 6.05 16.10 2.04
CA TRP A 678 6.49 16.05 3.43
C TRP A 678 6.15 14.67 3.99
N GLY A 679 7.13 13.78 4.07
CA GLY A 679 6.84 12.38 4.36
C GLY A 679 8.01 11.43 4.12
N SER A 680 7.70 10.28 3.52
CA SER A 680 8.66 9.21 3.22
C SER A 680 8.29 8.57 1.87
N ILE A 681 9.28 8.13 1.10
CA ILE A 681 9.08 7.41 -0.17
C ILE A 681 9.87 6.11 -0.13
N VAL A 682 9.16 5.00 -0.34
CA VAL A 682 9.70 3.63 -0.34
C VAL A 682 9.19 2.94 -1.59
N GLN A 683 10.07 2.41 -2.42
CA GLN A 683 9.69 1.84 -3.70
C GLN A 683 10.56 0.64 -4.11
N PHE A 684 10.01 -0.25 -4.94
CA PHE A 684 10.77 -1.32 -5.55
C PHE A 684 11.80 -0.75 -6.54
N ARG A 685 11.30 0.03 -7.49
CA ARG A 685 12.09 0.68 -8.54
C ARG A 685 11.74 2.16 -8.61
N ARG A 686 12.68 2.98 -9.08
CA ARG A 686 12.52 4.42 -9.13
C ARG A 686 11.50 4.84 -10.19
N GLY A 687 10.40 5.43 -9.76
CA GLY A 687 9.41 6.00 -10.67
C GLY A 687 9.92 7.26 -11.38
N TYR A 688 9.63 7.40 -12.68
CA TYR A 688 9.90 8.66 -13.39
C TYR A 688 8.96 9.77 -12.92
N MET A 689 9.54 10.75 -12.21
CA MET A 689 8.80 11.96 -11.82
C MET A 689 8.77 13.03 -12.91
N LYS A 690 9.87 13.13 -13.70
CA LYS A 690 9.97 14.01 -14.87
C LYS A 690 10.60 13.29 -16.05
N ARG A 691 10.07 13.50 -17.25
CA ARG A 691 10.66 13.12 -18.53
C ARG A 691 11.15 14.40 -19.20
N ASN A 692 12.45 14.66 -19.18
CA ASN A 692 13.03 15.90 -19.69
C ASN A 692 13.45 15.83 -21.16
N THR A 693 13.68 17.00 -21.79
CA THR A 693 14.26 17.08 -23.14
C THR A 693 15.74 16.71 -23.10
N GLY A 694 16.13 15.65 -23.81
CA GLY A 694 17.51 15.14 -23.85
C GLY A 694 17.81 14.03 -22.83
N GLY A 695 18.84 13.21 -23.07
CA GLY A 695 19.21 12.08 -22.20
C GLY A 695 18.49 10.74 -22.51
N GLY A 696 17.93 10.58 -23.72
CA GLY A 696 17.27 9.35 -24.13
C GLY A 696 15.78 9.29 -23.81
N SER A 697 15.15 10.41 -23.42
CA SER A 697 13.69 10.49 -23.28
C SER A 697 12.98 10.09 -24.57
N PRO A 698 11.97 9.19 -24.52
CA PRO A 698 11.25 8.71 -25.69
C PRO A 698 10.31 9.77 -26.28
N TYR A 699 10.03 10.84 -25.52
CA TYR A 699 9.06 11.86 -25.89
C TYR A 699 9.62 12.98 -26.77
N ASN A 700 10.95 13.10 -26.95
CA ASN A 700 11.60 14.10 -27.83
C ASN A 700 11.03 15.54 -27.78
N THR A 701 10.41 15.92 -26.67
CA THR A 701 9.65 17.16 -26.42
C THR A 701 10.17 17.86 -25.17
N GLY A 702 9.54 18.97 -24.77
CA GLY A 702 9.74 19.63 -23.48
C GLY A 702 9.56 18.70 -22.27
N ASP A 703 9.77 19.24 -21.07
CA ASP A 703 9.62 18.48 -19.83
C ASP A 703 8.16 17.99 -19.64
N ILE A 704 7.98 16.73 -19.25
CA ILE A 704 6.67 16.13 -18.88
C ILE A 704 6.75 15.63 -17.43
N GLY A 705 5.79 16.02 -16.60
CA GLY A 705 5.73 15.63 -15.18
C GLY A 705 6.16 16.73 -14.23
N TYR A 706 6.93 16.41 -13.19
CA TYR A 706 7.20 17.32 -12.06
C TYR A 706 8.67 17.32 -11.61
N ASP A 707 9.12 18.46 -11.12
CA ASP A 707 10.34 18.53 -10.31
C ASP A 707 10.08 18.04 -8.88
N LYS A 708 11.14 17.64 -8.18
CA LYS A 708 11.06 17.06 -6.84
C LYS A 708 11.40 18.12 -5.80
N ASN A 709 10.48 18.34 -4.86
CA ASN A 709 10.73 19.08 -3.62
C ASN A 709 10.30 18.18 -2.46
N TYR A 710 11.25 17.35 -2.04
CA TYR A 710 11.03 16.22 -1.14
C TYR A 710 11.60 16.59 0.23
N ASN A 711 10.75 16.64 1.25
CA ASN A 711 11.12 16.95 2.63
C ASN A 711 10.67 15.83 3.57
N TYR A 712 11.48 15.51 4.57
CA TYR A 712 11.15 14.48 5.54
C TYR A 712 10.19 15.00 6.61
N ASP A 713 9.17 14.20 6.91
CA ASP A 713 8.32 14.43 8.07
C ASP A 713 8.94 13.78 9.31
N TYR A 714 9.58 14.58 10.17
CA TYR A 714 10.20 14.05 11.38
C TYR A 714 9.19 13.56 12.42
N ASN A 715 7.89 13.84 12.25
CA ASN A 715 6.85 13.24 13.11
C ASN A 715 6.78 11.72 12.92
N LEU A 716 7.15 11.19 11.74
CA LEU A 716 7.12 9.74 11.44
C LEU A 716 8.02 8.92 12.37
N ARG A 717 9.10 9.52 12.91
CA ARG A 717 9.98 8.87 13.89
C ARG A 717 9.33 8.66 15.26
N LEU A 718 8.31 9.46 15.57
CA LEU A 718 7.59 9.43 16.84
C LEU A 718 6.28 8.67 16.68
N ASN A 719 5.54 8.99 15.63
CA ASN A 719 4.21 8.48 15.31
C ASN A 719 4.20 7.99 13.85
N PRO A 720 4.72 6.76 13.59
CA PRO A 720 4.68 6.18 12.26
C PRO A 720 3.25 5.88 11.83
N PRO A 721 2.98 5.72 10.52
CA PRO A 721 1.65 5.35 10.06
C PRO A 721 1.21 4.01 10.66
N PRO A 722 -0.11 3.83 10.92
CA PRO A 722 -0.64 2.61 11.52
C PRO A 722 -0.27 1.36 10.72
N TYR A 723 0.38 0.40 11.36
CA TYR A 723 0.86 -0.85 10.73
C TYR A 723 1.72 -0.64 9.48
N PHE A 724 2.48 0.46 9.40
CA PHE A 724 3.47 0.63 8.34
C PHE A 724 4.62 -0.38 8.50
N PRO A 725 5.18 -0.94 7.40
CA PRO A 725 6.13 -2.05 7.46
C PRO A 725 7.40 -1.78 8.28
N ASP A 726 7.80 -2.78 9.06
CA ASP A 726 9.08 -2.82 9.79
C ASP A 726 10.24 -3.12 8.82
N LEU A 727 11.44 -2.64 9.15
CA LEU A 727 12.68 -3.01 8.45
C LEU A 727 13.14 -4.39 8.89
N GLU A 728 13.58 -5.19 7.94
CA GLU A 728 14.16 -6.51 8.19
C GLU A 728 15.56 -6.62 7.55
N ASN A 729 16.47 -7.30 8.26
CA ASN A 729 17.78 -7.65 7.72
C ASN A 729 17.73 -8.97 6.94
N THR A 730 18.81 -9.30 6.25
CA THR A 730 18.99 -10.54 5.45
C THR A 730 18.75 -11.86 6.21
N ASN A 731 18.72 -11.84 7.54
CA ASN A 731 18.39 -12.99 8.39
C ASN A 731 16.90 -13.07 8.77
N ASN A 732 16.03 -12.30 8.09
CA ASN A 732 14.59 -12.16 8.39
C ASN A 732 14.32 -11.73 9.83
N THR A 733 15.16 -10.85 10.39
CA THR A 733 14.92 -10.27 11.71
C THR A 733 14.64 -8.80 11.64
N VAL A 734 13.71 -8.37 12.49
CA VAL A 734 13.32 -6.97 12.62
C VAL A 734 14.50 -6.15 13.12
N ILE A 735 14.79 -5.05 12.42
CA ILE A 735 15.83 -4.11 12.85
C ILE A 735 15.27 -3.29 14.01
N LEU A 736 15.91 -3.43 15.18
CA LEU A 736 15.49 -2.78 16.42
C LEU A 736 16.43 -1.62 16.77
N LYS A 737 15.84 -0.49 17.18
CA LYS A 737 16.57 0.65 17.75
C LYS A 737 16.34 0.74 19.26
N MET A 738 17.41 0.99 20.01
CA MET A 738 17.31 1.17 21.46
C MET A 738 16.45 2.40 21.80
N ALA A 739 15.45 2.19 22.65
CA ALA A 739 14.53 3.23 23.11
C ALA A 739 14.86 3.68 24.54
N SER A 740 15.18 2.75 25.44
CA SER A 740 15.59 3.04 26.81
C SER A 740 16.46 1.91 27.37
N TYR A 741 17.34 2.27 28.30
CA TYR A 741 18.23 1.36 29.00
C TYR A 741 18.41 1.82 30.45
N GLY A 742 18.40 0.89 31.41
CA GLY A 742 18.64 1.24 32.80
C GLY A 742 18.51 0.10 33.80
N GLU A 743 18.67 0.42 35.09
CA GLU A 743 18.43 -0.52 36.20
C GLU A 743 16.93 -0.65 36.48
N ALA A 744 16.44 -1.89 36.50
CA ALA A 744 15.05 -2.21 36.80
C ALA A 744 14.82 -2.17 38.32
N ARG A 745 13.81 -1.40 38.77
CA ARG A 745 13.67 -1.08 40.20
C ARG A 745 13.07 -2.19 41.07
N ASN A 746 12.39 -3.22 40.54
CA ASN A 746 12.05 -4.48 41.23
C ASN A 746 11.26 -5.46 40.32
N GLN A 747 11.12 -6.73 40.75
CA GLN A 747 10.42 -7.82 40.03
C GLN A 747 8.88 -7.71 39.91
N GLN A 748 8.24 -6.74 40.57
CA GLN A 748 6.77 -6.69 40.75
C GLN A 748 6.14 -5.29 40.59
N GLN A 749 6.86 -4.33 40.03
CA GLN A 749 6.29 -3.03 39.70
C GLN A 749 6.74 -2.64 38.31
N ASP A 750 6.04 -3.19 37.31
CA ASP A 750 5.63 -2.55 36.06
C ASP A 750 4.47 -3.37 35.49
#